data_AF-A0A1F2T112-F1
#
_entry.id   AF-A0A1F2T112-F1
#
_cell.length_a   1.000
_cell.length_b   1.000
_cell.length_c   1.000
_cell.angle_alpha   90.00
_cell.angle_beta   90.00
_cell.angle_gamma   90.00
#
_symmetry.space_group_name_H-M   'P 1'
#
loop_
_entity.id
_entity.type
_entity.pdbx_description
1 polymer ?
#
loop_
_entity_poly.entity_id
_entity_poly.type
_entity_poly.pdbx_seq_one_letter_code
_entity_poly.pdbx_strand_id
1 'polypeptide(L)'
;MIGRALAKVIGTQNERELKRLRPRVAAISALEPQIRALSDAQLRDKTAEFRTRVAAGEPVDDLLPEAFAVVREAGRRVLNMRHFDVQLIGGMVLHAGRIAEMKTGEGKTLVATLPTYLNALTGKGVHVVTVNDYLARRDSEWMGRIYRFLGMSVGVIQHELTDAQRQVAYGADITYGTNNEYGFDYLRDNMKFDLGSMVQRGHYYAVVDEVDSILIDEARTPLIISGPAEESTDLYYEVDRIIPRLKKGAVTQGNVKAEDREQLETTGDYLVDEKHKTVTLTESGMAKAEEMLSHRLVSGSGGLYDPVNMPTLHHVQQALRAHNLYHLDVEYMIKDGQVVIVDEFTGRLMPGRRWSDGLHQAVEAKEKVKIERENQTLATITFQNYFRKYSKLAGMTGTAETEASEFAKIYNLDVIVVPTNRLLLRKEEPDLVYRTEPEKYEAIVAEIIEKQASGRPTLVGTVSIEKSERLAGMLRKRGIKHVVLNAKFHAQEAEIVAQAGRKNNVTIATNMAGRGTDILLGGNPEHMARQQAIGEELAERLQRGEEKFVDDEEFVYFFHIDGFFRVPRPDWERIYGHFKSQTDHEHDEVVGVGGLHILATERHEARRIDNQLRGRAGRQGDPGSSRFYLSLEDDLMRIFGSDRISGLMQRLGMEEGVPIEHGMVTRAIERAQRQVEAQNFSVRKHLLEYDDVMNKQRESVYTLRREVLEGRIHLSEDELVDTHRYLLALAEDLLDGAIERCAGSQVDPEAWDLAALTTEMARLFGLEAPRVESLQLDDKSTEEIGDALWGVVKASYEEKERLIGPDLLRRVERDIMLQIVDTQWKDHLYSLDHLKEGIGLRGYGQRDPLVEYKKESFALFQDMKARTEEDMVRYVFLMRPMLNEEAAPVARPALRRATPLTLNNPGAAPVSAFGGTRAAAPGPFGGAPQPARTGGDDVIKTIRREEPKVGRNDPCPCGSGKKYKKCHGQAA
;
A
#
# COMPACT_ATOMS: atom_id res chain seq x y z
N MET A 1 -32.96 10.28 -21.89
CA MET A 1 -34.33 9.72 -21.92
C MET A 1 -34.42 8.43 -22.75
N ILE A 2 -33.79 8.33 -23.92
CA ILE A 2 -33.80 7.12 -24.78
C ILE A 2 -33.28 5.86 -24.06
N GLY A 3 -32.18 5.96 -23.31
CA GLY A 3 -31.63 4.81 -22.55
C GLY A 3 -32.56 4.23 -21.48
N ARG A 4 -33.38 5.06 -20.80
CA ARG A 4 -34.35 4.57 -19.81
C ARG A 4 -35.55 3.85 -20.44
N ALA A 5 -35.96 4.27 -21.64
CA ALA A 5 -37.03 3.61 -22.39
C ALA A 5 -36.56 2.25 -22.94
N LEU A 6 -35.33 2.18 -23.48
CA LEU A 6 -34.73 0.94 -23.97
C LEU A 6 -34.50 -0.08 -22.84
N ALA A 7 -34.04 0.38 -21.67
CA ALA A 7 -33.85 -0.45 -20.48
C ALA A 7 -35.17 -1.06 -19.96
N LYS A 8 -36.29 -0.35 -20.07
CA LYS A 8 -37.62 -0.87 -19.68
C LYS A 8 -38.14 -1.98 -20.60
N VAL A 9 -37.70 -2.05 -21.86
CA VAL A 9 -38.19 -3.01 -22.86
C VAL A 9 -37.28 -4.24 -22.99
N ILE A 10 -35.96 -4.03 -22.95
CA ILE A 10 -34.95 -5.09 -23.19
C ILE A 10 -34.25 -5.52 -21.88
N GLY A 11 -34.55 -4.85 -20.76
CA GLY A 11 -33.87 -5.01 -19.48
C GLY A 11 -32.51 -4.30 -19.42
N THR A 12 -32.04 -4.03 -18.20
CA THR A 12 -30.71 -3.45 -17.96
C THR A 12 -29.60 -4.46 -18.32
N GLN A 13 -28.36 -4.01 -18.52
CA GLN A 13 -27.21 -4.90 -18.76
C GLN A 13 -27.08 -5.93 -17.61
N ASN A 14 -27.27 -5.48 -16.37
CA ASN A 14 -27.24 -6.33 -15.19
C ASN A 14 -28.35 -7.41 -15.21
N GLU A 15 -29.60 -7.03 -15.55
CA GLU A 15 -30.72 -7.98 -15.62
C GLU A 15 -30.49 -9.08 -16.67
N ARG A 16 -29.91 -8.73 -17.82
CA ARG A 16 -29.58 -9.71 -18.87
C ARG A 16 -28.50 -10.69 -18.41
N GLU A 17 -27.49 -10.19 -17.72
CA GLU A 17 -26.41 -11.03 -17.20
C GLU A 17 -26.93 -11.99 -16.12
N LEU A 18 -27.75 -11.50 -15.19
CA LEU A 18 -28.40 -12.35 -14.19
C LEU A 18 -29.28 -13.42 -14.84
N LYS A 19 -30.02 -13.08 -15.91
CA LYS A 19 -30.83 -14.04 -16.67
C LYS A 19 -29.97 -15.12 -17.34
N ARG A 20 -28.77 -14.77 -17.82
CA ARG A 20 -27.79 -15.70 -18.40
C ARG A 20 -27.20 -16.66 -17.36
N LEU A 21 -27.04 -16.24 -16.11
CA LEU A 21 -26.47 -17.06 -15.04
C LEU A 21 -27.48 -18.03 -14.41
N ARG A 22 -28.79 -17.75 -14.46
CA ARG A 22 -29.84 -18.60 -13.86
C ARG A 22 -29.80 -20.07 -14.29
N PRO A 23 -29.64 -20.44 -15.58
CA PRO A 23 -29.54 -21.84 -15.97
C PRO A 23 -28.36 -22.56 -15.33
N ARG A 24 -27.21 -21.88 -15.14
CA ARG A 24 -26.04 -22.46 -14.48
C ARG A 24 -26.28 -22.70 -12.98
N VAL A 25 -27.00 -21.79 -12.30
CA VAL A 25 -27.45 -22.03 -10.92
C VAL A 25 -28.32 -23.28 -10.83
N ALA A 26 -29.26 -23.46 -11.76
CA ALA A 26 -30.11 -24.65 -11.80
C ALA A 26 -29.28 -25.93 -12.04
N ALA A 27 -28.27 -25.89 -12.91
CA ALA A 27 -27.37 -27.02 -13.15
C ALA A 27 -26.57 -27.40 -11.89
N ILE A 28 -26.01 -26.43 -11.16
CA ILE A 28 -25.32 -26.67 -9.88
C ILE A 28 -26.27 -27.32 -8.87
N SER A 29 -27.48 -26.76 -8.71
CA SER A 29 -28.47 -27.28 -7.78
C SER A 29 -28.97 -28.69 -8.16
N ALA A 30 -29.01 -29.04 -9.45
CA ALA A 30 -29.38 -30.37 -9.91
C ALA A 30 -28.36 -31.46 -9.52
N LEU A 31 -27.09 -31.10 -9.31
CA LEU A 31 -26.04 -32.01 -8.86
C LEU A 31 -26.07 -32.26 -7.34
N GLU A 32 -26.76 -31.42 -6.57
CA GLU A 32 -26.76 -31.47 -5.10
C GLU A 32 -27.13 -32.84 -4.51
N PRO A 33 -28.15 -33.58 -5.01
CA PRO A 33 -28.47 -34.91 -4.49
C PRO A 33 -27.34 -35.93 -4.70
N GLN A 34 -26.65 -35.86 -5.83
CA GLN A 34 -25.55 -36.78 -6.16
C GLN A 34 -24.32 -36.49 -5.30
N ILE A 35 -23.96 -35.20 -5.18
CA ILE A 35 -22.82 -34.76 -4.37
C ILE A 35 -23.06 -35.02 -2.88
N ARG A 36 -24.28 -34.79 -2.38
CA ARG A 36 -24.65 -35.06 -0.99
C ARG A 36 -24.53 -36.55 -0.62
N ALA A 37 -24.74 -37.45 -1.57
CA ALA A 37 -24.61 -38.89 -1.35
C ALA A 37 -23.15 -39.37 -1.21
N LEU A 38 -22.16 -38.55 -1.59
CA LEU A 38 -20.75 -38.91 -1.49
C LEU A 38 -20.30 -38.95 -0.02
N SER A 39 -19.42 -39.88 0.31
CA SER A 39 -18.67 -39.84 1.57
C SER A 39 -17.67 -38.68 1.61
N ASP A 40 -17.15 -38.33 2.78
CA ASP A 40 -16.14 -37.26 2.90
C ASP A 40 -14.88 -37.56 2.09
N ALA A 41 -14.46 -38.83 2.04
CA ALA A 41 -13.34 -39.28 1.22
C ALA A 41 -13.64 -39.10 -0.27
N GLN A 42 -14.81 -39.55 -0.74
CA GLN A 42 -15.21 -39.39 -2.14
C GLN A 42 -15.35 -37.92 -2.55
N LEU A 43 -15.82 -37.06 -1.64
CA LEU A 43 -15.95 -35.63 -1.89
C LEU A 43 -14.57 -34.95 -1.98
N ARG A 44 -13.60 -35.39 -1.17
CA ARG A 44 -12.19 -34.96 -1.28
C ARG A 44 -11.54 -35.45 -2.58
N ASP A 45 -11.80 -36.69 -2.99
CA ASP A 45 -11.23 -37.30 -4.20
C ASP A 45 -11.66 -36.57 -5.49
N LYS A 46 -12.78 -35.83 -5.46
CA LYS A 46 -13.19 -34.94 -6.56
C LYS A 46 -12.11 -33.92 -6.93
N THR A 47 -11.31 -33.44 -5.98
CA THR A 47 -10.22 -32.52 -6.31
C THR A 47 -9.15 -33.17 -7.19
N ALA A 48 -8.78 -34.43 -6.91
CA ALA A 48 -7.81 -35.16 -7.73
C ALA A 48 -8.38 -35.48 -9.12
N GLU A 49 -9.67 -35.85 -9.19
CA GLU A 49 -10.39 -36.05 -10.45
C GLU A 49 -10.36 -34.77 -11.31
N PHE A 50 -10.75 -33.63 -10.74
CA PHE A 50 -10.77 -32.36 -11.47
C PHE A 50 -9.38 -31.90 -11.91
N ARG A 51 -8.35 -32.04 -11.06
CA ARG A 51 -6.96 -31.72 -11.47
C ARG A 51 -6.50 -32.57 -12.65
N THR A 52 -6.86 -33.86 -12.66
CA THR A 52 -6.52 -34.77 -13.77
C THR A 52 -7.21 -34.33 -15.07
N ARG A 53 -8.48 -33.93 -14.99
CA ARG A 53 -9.25 -33.38 -16.13
C ARG A 53 -8.66 -32.08 -16.67
N VAL A 54 -8.30 -31.14 -15.78
CA VAL A 54 -7.62 -29.89 -16.17
C VAL A 54 -6.26 -30.18 -16.82
N ALA A 55 -5.47 -31.10 -16.26
CA ALA A 55 -4.18 -31.50 -16.82
C ALA A 55 -4.33 -32.17 -18.20
N ALA A 56 -5.47 -32.83 -18.46
CA ALA A 56 -5.81 -33.38 -19.77
C ALA A 56 -6.32 -32.33 -20.78
N GLY A 57 -6.41 -31.05 -20.40
CA GLY A 57 -6.79 -29.94 -21.26
C GLY A 57 -8.26 -29.52 -21.19
N GLU A 58 -9.06 -30.07 -20.27
CA GLU A 58 -10.45 -29.63 -20.07
C GLU A 58 -10.47 -28.17 -19.54
N PRO A 59 -11.24 -27.25 -20.16
CA PRO A 59 -11.36 -25.88 -19.69
C PRO A 59 -11.94 -25.81 -18.27
N VAL A 60 -11.36 -24.95 -17.43
CA VAL A 60 -11.83 -24.74 -16.05
C VAL A 60 -13.30 -24.31 -16.00
N ASP A 61 -13.76 -23.55 -16.99
CA ASP A 61 -15.14 -23.08 -17.11
C ASP A 61 -16.17 -24.23 -17.19
N ASP A 62 -15.79 -25.35 -17.80
CA ASP A 62 -16.67 -26.51 -18.00
C ASP A 62 -16.85 -27.30 -16.69
N LEU A 63 -15.84 -27.28 -15.82
CA LEU A 63 -15.88 -27.88 -14.48
C LEU A 63 -16.73 -27.09 -13.47
N LEU A 64 -17.09 -25.85 -13.80
CA LEU A 64 -17.73 -24.92 -12.87
C LEU A 64 -18.95 -25.51 -12.15
N PRO A 65 -19.93 -26.15 -12.84
CA PRO A 65 -21.12 -26.66 -12.15
C PRO A 65 -20.80 -27.74 -11.11
N GLU A 66 -19.91 -28.67 -11.45
CA GLU A 66 -19.49 -29.77 -10.58
C GLU A 66 -18.65 -29.26 -9.41
N ALA A 67 -17.66 -28.42 -9.68
CA ALA A 67 -16.79 -27.84 -8.66
C ALA A 67 -17.59 -26.98 -7.66
N PHE A 68 -18.53 -26.16 -8.13
CA PHE A 68 -19.36 -25.34 -7.25
C PHE A 68 -20.30 -26.21 -6.39
N ALA A 69 -20.83 -27.31 -6.92
CA ALA A 69 -21.64 -28.25 -6.14
C ALA A 69 -20.81 -28.93 -5.03
N VAL A 70 -19.56 -29.34 -5.35
CA VAL A 70 -18.61 -29.91 -4.38
C VAL A 70 -18.28 -28.92 -3.26
N VAL A 71 -17.93 -27.68 -3.61
CA VAL A 71 -17.62 -26.63 -2.62
C VAL A 71 -18.84 -26.28 -1.77
N ARG A 72 -20.04 -26.22 -2.37
CA ARG A 72 -21.30 -25.99 -1.64
C ARG A 72 -21.56 -27.06 -0.59
N GLU A 73 -21.34 -28.32 -0.94
CA GLU A 73 -21.51 -29.43 -0.01
C GLU A 73 -20.42 -29.42 1.08
N ALA A 74 -19.18 -29.11 0.74
CA ALA A 74 -18.11 -28.94 1.73
C ALA A 74 -18.42 -27.80 2.72
N GLY A 75 -18.96 -26.67 2.25
CA GLY A 75 -19.43 -25.58 3.11
C GLY A 75 -20.51 -26.03 4.08
N ARG A 76 -21.48 -26.84 3.61
CA ARG A 76 -22.50 -27.45 4.48
C ARG A 76 -21.90 -28.36 5.53
N ARG A 77 -20.98 -29.26 5.16
CA ARG A 77 -20.42 -30.26 6.09
C ARG A 77 -19.48 -29.65 7.13
N VAL A 78 -18.64 -28.72 6.71
CA VAL A 78 -17.53 -28.22 7.53
C VAL A 78 -17.88 -26.97 8.31
N LEU A 79 -18.70 -26.08 7.74
CA LEU A 79 -19.06 -24.80 8.35
C LEU A 79 -20.53 -24.72 8.75
N ASN A 80 -21.33 -25.75 8.47
CA ASN A 80 -22.80 -25.69 8.55
C ASN A 80 -23.39 -24.54 7.72
N MET A 81 -22.74 -24.19 6.60
CA MET A 81 -23.12 -23.09 5.71
C MET A 81 -23.28 -23.59 4.28
N ARG A 82 -24.52 -23.77 3.84
CA ARG A 82 -24.83 -24.08 2.44
C ARG A 82 -24.91 -22.78 1.64
N HIS A 83 -24.16 -22.68 0.54
CA HIS A 83 -24.27 -21.50 -0.32
C HIS A 83 -25.70 -21.27 -0.85
N PHE A 84 -26.19 -20.05 -0.79
CA PHE A 84 -27.44 -19.62 -1.41
C PHE A 84 -27.29 -19.45 -2.94
N ASP A 85 -28.40 -19.41 -3.65
CA ASP A 85 -28.39 -19.27 -5.11
C ASP A 85 -27.78 -17.93 -5.56
N VAL A 86 -28.02 -16.86 -4.80
CA VAL A 86 -27.37 -15.55 -5.03
C VAL A 86 -25.87 -15.60 -4.80
N GLN A 87 -25.40 -16.46 -3.89
CA GLN A 87 -23.97 -16.66 -3.64
C GLN A 87 -23.32 -17.46 -4.77
N LEU A 88 -24.02 -18.42 -5.37
CA LEU A 88 -23.56 -19.09 -6.60
C LEU A 88 -23.43 -18.09 -7.77
N ILE A 89 -24.37 -17.16 -7.91
CA ILE A 89 -24.27 -16.07 -8.89
C ILE A 89 -23.02 -15.23 -8.62
N GLY A 90 -22.82 -14.78 -7.38
CA GLY A 90 -21.62 -14.03 -6.99
C GLY A 90 -20.33 -14.77 -7.31
N GLY A 91 -20.27 -16.08 -7.02
CA GLY A 91 -19.11 -16.92 -7.33
C GLY A 91 -18.83 -17.02 -8.83
N MET A 92 -19.88 -17.12 -9.67
CA MET A 92 -19.73 -17.12 -11.13
C MET A 92 -19.26 -15.77 -11.68
N VAL A 93 -19.74 -14.66 -11.11
CA VAL A 93 -19.29 -13.31 -11.47
C VAL A 93 -17.81 -13.14 -11.15
N LEU A 94 -17.38 -13.55 -9.95
CA LEU A 94 -15.98 -13.50 -9.56
C LEU A 94 -15.11 -14.36 -10.47
N HIS A 95 -15.55 -15.59 -10.78
CA HIS A 95 -14.82 -16.48 -11.67
C HIS A 95 -14.62 -15.89 -13.08
N ALA A 96 -15.59 -15.12 -13.56
CA ALA A 96 -15.54 -14.43 -14.86
C ALA A 96 -14.61 -13.20 -14.88
N GLY A 97 -13.91 -12.89 -13.79
CA GLY A 97 -13.01 -11.73 -13.72
C GLY A 97 -13.76 -10.40 -13.63
N ARG A 98 -14.82 -10.36 -12.82
CA ARG A 98 -15.68 -9.18 -12.64
C ARG A 98 -15.89 -8.86 -11.17
N ILE A 99 -16.53 -7.73 -10.89
CA ILE A 99 -16.89 -7.32 -9.54
C ILE A 99 -18.31 -7.79 -9.20
N ALA A 100 -18.45 -8.57 -8.14
CA ALA A 100 -19.73 -8.94 -7.56
C ALA A 100 -20.12 -7.94 -6.47
N GLU A 101 -21.09 -7.06 -6.76
CA GLU A 101 -21.69 -6.22 -5.72
C GLU A 101 -22.72 -7.04 -4.94
N MET A 102 -22.39 -7.35 -3.68
CA MET A 102 -23.24 -8.09 -2.75
C MET A 102 -23.34 -7.32 -1.44
N LYS A 103 -24.57 -7.02 -1.00
CA LYS A 103 -24.80 -6.26 0.23
C LYS A 103 -24.17 -6.95 1.44
N THR A 104 -23.81 -6.17 2.45
CA THR A 104 -23.16 -6.69 3.65
C THR A 104 -24.06 -7.70 4.37
N GLY A 105 -23.50 -8.82 4.83
CA GLY A 105 -24.26 -9.93 5.40
C GLY A 105 -24.81 -10.94 4.37
N GLU A 106 -24.54 -10.78 3.07
CA GLU A 106 -24.84 -11.80 2.05
C GLU A 106 -23.79 -12.93 1.98
N GLY A 107 -22.78 -12.93 2.87
CA GLY A 107 -21.77 -14.00 2.96
C GLY A 107 -20.65 -13.91 1.92
N LYS A 108 -20.13 -12.71 1.65
CA LYS A 108 -19.04 -12.45 0.67
C LYS A 108 -17.83 -13.37 0.86
N THR A 109 -17.36 -13.53 2.10
CA THR A 109 -16.23 -14.42 2.43
C THR A 109 -16.48 -15.87 2.02
N LEU A 110 -17.70 -16.38 2.19
CA LEU A 110 -18.10 -17.72 1.76
C LEU A 110 -18.23 -17.81 0.24
N VAL A 111 -18.72 -16.76 -0.42
CA VAL A 111 -18.85 -16.69 -1.89
C VAL A 111 -17.50 -16.85 -2.57
N ALA A 112 -16.44 -16.22 -2.04
CA ALA A 112 -15.10 -16.29 -2.61
C ALA A 112 -14.53 -17.73 -2.65
N THR A 113 -15.07 -18.66 -1.86
CA THR A 113 -14.59 -20.06 -1.86
C THR A 113 -14.88 -20.80 -3.16
N LEU A 114 -15.98 -20.47 -3.82
CA LEU A 114 -16.39 -21.08 -5.08
C LEU A 114 -15.38 -20.84 -6.22
N PRO A 115 -15.11 -19.57 -6.63
CA PRO A 115 -14.16 -19.29 -7.70
C PRO A 115 -12.72 -19.60 -7.29
N THR A 116 -12.37 -19.43 -6.01
CA THR A 116 -11.00 -19.69 -5.53
C THR A 116 -10.65 -21.17 -5.66
N TYR A 117 -11.52 -22.07 -5.19
CA TYR A 117 -11.35 -23.52 -5.38
C TYR A 117 -11.22 -23.87 -6.87
N LEU A 118 -12.17 -23.40 -7.69
CA LEU A 118 -12.21 -23.72 -9.12
C LEU A 118 -10.92 -23.30 -9.84
N ASN A 119 -10.38 -22.11 -9.55
CA ASN A 119 -9.18 -21.62 -10.22
C ASN A 119 -7.88 -22.20 -9.65
N ALA A 120 -7.89 -22.61 -8.38
CA ALA A 120 -6.78 -23.29 -7.74
C ALA A 120 -6.51 -24.69 -8.33
N LEU A 121 -7.51 -25.31 -8.99
CA LEU A 121 -7.33 -26.59 -9.71
C LEU A 121 -6.25 -26.55 -10.80
N THR A 122 -5.89 -25.35 -11.29
CA THR A 122 -4.82 -25.17 -12.27
C THR A 122 -3.41 -25.32 -11.70
N GLY A 123 -3.25 -25.32 -10.36
CA GLY A 123 -1.95 -25.38 -9.70
C GLY A 123 -1.10 -24.11 -9.79
N LYS A 124 -1.61 -23.03 -10.41
CA LYS A 124 -0.90 -21.75 -10.58
C LYS A 124 -0.97 -20.82 -9.36
N GLY A 125 -1.74 -21.19 -8.33
CA GLY A 125 -1.98 -20.38 -7.13
C GLY A 125 -3.09 -19.34 -7.31
N VAL A 126 -3.85 -19.09 -6.25
CA VAL A 126 -4.88 -18.02 -6.19
C VAL A 126 -4.61 -17.11 -5.01
N HIS A 127 -4.57 -15.80 -5.24
CA HIS A 127 -4.40 -14.81 -4.17
C HIS A 127 -5.76 -14.24 -3.76
N VAL A 128 -6.11 -14.41 -2.48
CA VAL A 128 -7.26 -13.75 -1.86
C VAL A 128 -6.74 -12.56 -1.08
N VAL A 129 -7.20 -11.36 -1.46
CA VAL A 129 -6.72 -10.09 -0.91
C VAL A 129 -7.76 -9.54 0.05
N THR A 130 -7.33 -9.18 1.25
CA THR A 130 -8.16 -8.53 2.26
C THR A 130 -7.56 -7.18 2.68
N VAL A 131 -8.33 -6.40 3.43
CA VAL A 131 -7.97 -5.03 3.84
C VAL A 131 -6.89 -5.01 4.95
N ASN A 132 -6.80 -6.05 5.78
CA ASN A 132 -5.80 -6.10 6.86
C ASN A 132 -5.40 -7.53 7.23
N ASP A 133 -4.26 -7.66 7.92
CA ASP A 133 -3.67 -8.94 8.30
C ASP A 133 -4.57 -9.80 9.20
N TYR A 134 -5.41 -9.15 10.03
CA TYR A 134 -6.37 -9.87 10.86
C TYR A 134 -7.43 -10.61 10.02
N LEU A 135 -8.01 -9.92 9.03
CA LEU A 135 -8.98 -10.52 8.11
C LEU A 135 -8.33 -11.61 7.25
N ALA A 136 -7.12 -11.36 6.73
CA ALA A 136 -6.36 -12.36 5.98
C ALA A 136 -6.18 -13.64 6.79
N ARG A 137 -5.72 -13.53 8.04
CA ARG A 137 -5.54 -14.67 8.95
C ARG A 137 -6.86 -15.36 9.24
N ARG A 138 -7.85 -14.63 9.75
CA ARG A 138 -9.15 -15.16 10.12
C ARG A 138 -9.80 -15.91 8.96
N ASP A 139 -9.80 -15.35 7.76
CA ASP A 139 -10.48 -15.94 6.61
C ASP A 139 -9.69 -17.13 6.05
N SER A 140 -8.35 -17.10 6.10
CA SER A 140 -7.51 -18.26 5.75
C SER A 140 -7.70 -19.46 6.69
N GLU A 141 -8.02 -19.20 7.95
CA GLU A 141 -8.29 -20.24 8.94
C GLU A 141 -9.74 -20.71 8.83
N TRP A 142 -10.69 -19.78 8.70
CA TRP A 142 -12.12 -20.07 8.65
C TRP A 142 -12.59 -20.68 7.33
N MET A 143 -12.36 -20.02 6.20
CA MET A 143 -12.71 -20.57 4.87
C MET A 143 -11.72 -21.66 4.45
N GLY A 144 -10.48 -21.61 4.95
CA GLY A 144 -9.49 -22.65 4.68
C GLY A 144 -9.89 -24.04 5.17
N ARG A 145 -10.85 -24.15 6.10
CA ARG A 145 -11.44 -25.44 6.48
C ARG A 145 -12.08 -26.15 5.28
N ILE A 146 -12.77 -25.41 4.40
CA ILE A 146 -13.38 -25.95 3.17
C ILE A 146 -12.29 -26.46 2.22
N TYR A 147 -11.28 -25.63 1.94
CA TYR A 147 -10.22 -25.99 1.01
C TYR A 147 -9.41 -27.20 1.51
N ARG A 148 -9.01 -27.21 2.78
CA ARG A 148 -8.25 -28.32 3.39
C ARG A 148 -9.07 -29.60 3.45
N PHE A 149 -10.37 -29.51 3.74
CA PHE A 149 -11.28 -30.66 3.68
C PHE A 149 -11.31 -31.29 2.28
N LEU A 150 -11.33 -30.44 1.24
CA LEU A 150 -11.25 -30.85 -0.17
C LEU A 150 -9.83 -31.17 -0.66
N GLY A 151 -8.83 -31.21 0.22
CA GLY A 151 -7.45 -31.61 -0.12
C GLY A 151 -6.60 -30.52 -0.77
N MET A 152 -6.96 -29.25 -0.62
CA MET A 152 -6.14 -28.10 -1.05
C MET A 152 -5.30 -27.53 0.10
N SER A 153 -4.16 -26.96 -0.26
CA SER A 153 -3.27 -26.23 0.65
C SER A 153 -3.64 -24.75 0.72
N VAL A 154 -3.51 -24.16 1.92
CA VAL A 154 -3.85 -22.75 2.18
C VAL A 154 -2.70 -22.08 2.92
N GLY A 155 -2.13 -21.03 2.34
CA GLY A 155 -1.13 -20.17 2.93
C GLY A 155 -1.71 -18.82 3.36
N VAL A 156 -1.03 -18.15 4.28
CA VAL A 156 -1.34 -16.77 4.68
C VAL A 156 -0.05 -15.97 4.74
N ILE A 157 -0.06 -14.77 4.16
CA ILE A 157 1.01 -13.79 4.24
C ILE A 157 0.66 -12.80 5.35
N GLN A 158 1.62 -12.57 6.25
CA GLN A 158 1.53 -11.62 7.34
C GLN A 158 2.84 -10.84 7.44
N HIS A 159 2.79 -9.66 8.06
CA HIS A 159 3.94 -8.76 8.16
C HIS A 159 5.23 -9.41 8.70
N GLU A 160 5.12 -10.21 9.78
CA GLU A 160 6.27 -10.76 10.52
C GLU A 160 6.91 -12.02 9.89
N LEU A 161 6.44 -12.46 8.71
CA LEU A 161 6.95 -13.68 8.09
C LEU A 161 8.33 -13.50 7.46
N THR A 162 9.18 -14.52 7.62
CA THR A 162 10.47 -14.63 6.92
C THR A 162 10.29 -15.05 5.47
N ASP A 163 11.30 -14.82 4.63
CA ASP A 163 11.28 -15.23 3.20
C ASP A 163 10.94 -16.71 3.01
N ALA A 164 11.53 -17.59 3.81
CA ALA A 164 11.25 -19.04 3.74
C ALA A 164 9.78 -19.36 4.09
N GLN A 165 9.20 -18.65 5.06
CA GLN A 165 7.78 -18.82 5.41
C GLN A 165 6.87 -18.27 4.31
N ARG A 166 7.23 -17.14 3.69
CA ARG A 166 6.51 -16.57 2.55
C ARG A 166 6.53 -17.52 1.34
N GLN A 167 7.68 -18.13 1.03
CA GLN A 167 7.78 -19.15 -0.04
C GLN A 167 6.82 -20.32 0.18
N VAL A 168 6.72 -20.84 1.41
CA VAL A 168 5.76 -21.90 1.74
C VAL A 168 4.32 -21.40 1.57
N ALA A 169 4.00 -20.17 2.00
CA ALA A 169 2.67 -19.61 1.90
C ALA A 169 2.23 -19.31 0.45
N TYR A 170 3.10 -18.76 -0.40
CA TYR A 170 2.84 -18.57 -1.83
C TYR A 170 2.84 -19.91 -2.59
N GLY A 171 3.58 -20.92 -2.10
CA GLY A 171 3.59 -22.27 -2.65
C GLY A 171 2.26 -23.03 -2.49
N ALA A 172 1.38 -22.58 -1.60
CA ALA A 172 0.06 -23.16 -1.38
C ALA A 172 -0.90 -22.87 -2.55
N ASP A 173 -1.86 -23.75 -2.80
CA ASP A 173 -2.87 -23.60 -3.86
C ASP A 173 -3.63 -22.27 -3.76
N ILE A 174 -3.84 -21.81 -2.52
CA ILE A 174 -4.55 -20.58 -2.18
C ILE A 174 -3.75 -19.82 -1.15
N THR A 175 -3.51 -18.53 -1.38
CA THR A 175 -2.79 -17.65 -0.47
C THR A 175 -3.69 -16.49 -0.07
N TYR A 176 -3.82 -16.25 1.23
CA TYR A 176 -4.48 -15.07 1.79
C TYR A 176 -3.45 -14.02 2.17
N GLY A 177 -3.78 -12.73 2.03
CA GLY A 177 -2.87 -11.65 2.39
C GLY A 177 -3.50 -10.28 2.19
N THR A 178 -2.72 -9.25 2.44
CA THR A 178 -3.11 -7.86 2.17
C THR A 178 -2.50 -7.37 0.87
N ASN A 179 -3.14 -6.36 0.27
CA ASN A 179 -2.60 -5.64 -0.88
C ASN A 179 -1.17 -5.13 -0.64
N ASN A 180 -0.91 -4.57 0.55
CA ASN A 180 0.41 -4.08 0.96
C ASN A 180 1.45 -5.20 0.96
N GLU A 181 1.19 -6.31 1.65
CA GLU A 181 2.16 -7.41 1.74
C GLU A 181 2.45 -8.02 0.38
N TYR A 182 1.42 -8.24 -0.44
CA TYR A 182 1.56 -8.72 -1.81
C TYR A 182 2.37 -7.76 -2.70
N GLY A 183 2.08 -6.47 -2.66
CA GLY A 183 2.80 -5.49 -3.47
C GLY A 183 4.25 -5.27 -3.00
N PHE A 184 4.51 -5.27 -1.69
CA PHE A 184 5.87 -5.18 -1.18
C PHE A 184 6.69 -6.45 -1.42
N ASP A 185 6.09 -7.64 -1.37
CA ASP A 185 6.77 -8.88 -1.78
C ASP A 185 7.16 -8.84 -3.26
N TYR A 186 6.27 -8.33 -4.13
CA TYR A 186 6.60 -8.10 -5.54
C TYR A 186 7.79 -7.14 -5.69
N LEU A 187 7.80 -6.00 -4.99
CA LEU A 187 8.91 -5.06 -5.05
C LEU A 187 10.21 -5.68 -4.51
N ARG A 188 10.14 -6.42 -3.39
CA ARG A 188 11.28 -7.12 -2.79
C ARG A 188 11.86 -8.20 -3.70
N ASP A 189 11.01 -9.00 -4.35
CA ASP A 189 11.44 -10.06 -5.27
C ASP A 189 12.23 -9.48 -6.45
N ASN A 190 11.79 -8.33 -6.98
CA ASN A 190 12.51 -7.60 -8.03
C ASN A 190 13.81 -6.92 -7.55
N MET A 191 14.15 -7.01 -6.26
CA MET A 191 15.41 -6.52 -5.68
C MET A 191 16.34 -7.67 -5.24
N LYS A 192 15.96 -8.94 -5.41
CA LYS A 192 16.79 -10.10 -5.00
C LYS A 192 17.86 -10.43 -6.04
N PHE A 193 18.97 -10.99 -5.58
CA PHE A 193 20.12 -11.40 -6.41
C PHE A 193 20.14 -12.90 -6.74
N ASP A 194 19.14 -13.65 -6.26
CA ASP A 194 19.06 -15.09 -6.46
C ASP A 194 17.60 -15.51 -6.61
N LEU A 195 17.33 -16.35 -7.64
CA LEU A 195 15.99 -16.84 -7.95
C LEU A 195 15.42 -17.68 -6.80
N GLY A 196 16.27 -18.48 -6.14
CA GLY A 196 15.87 -19.31 -5.00
C GLY A 196 15.46 -18.50 -3.77
N SER A 197 15.75 -17.21 -3.74
CA SER A 197 15.34 -16.29 -2.68
C SER A 197 13.99 -15.64 -2.95
N MET A 198 13.48 -15.63 -4.18
CA MET A 198 12.18 -15.03 -4.50
C MET A 198 11.04 -15.76 -3.79
N VAL A 199 10.03 -15.02 -3.33
CA VAL A 199 8.93 -15.58 -2.52
C VAL A 199 7.67 -15.83 -3.33
N GLN A 200 7.36 -14.99 -4.32
CA GLN A 200 6.19 -15.11 -5.17
C GLN A 200 6.44 -16.07 -6.35
N ARG A 201 5.35 -16.63 -6.90
CA ARG A 201 5.39 -17.55 -8.05
C ARG A 201 4.53 -17.12 -9.24
N GLY A 202 4.31 -15.81 -9.40
CA GLY A 202 3.53 -15.20 -10.49
C GLY A 202 2.18 -14.63 -10.04
N HIS A 203 1.43 -14.08 -11.00
CA HIS A 203 0.17 -13.35 -10.77
C HIS A 203 -0.95 -13.97 -11.63
N TYR A 204 -1.50 -15.11 -11.19
CA TYR A 204 -2.50 -15.83 -11.97
C TYR A 204 -3.92 -15.30 -11.75
N TYR A 205 -4.48 -15.48 -10.55
CA TYR A 205 -5.82 -15.04 -10.21
C TYR A 205 -5.85 -14.34 -8.86
N ALA A 206 -6.39 -13.13 -8.82
CA ALA A 206 -6.66 -12.39 -7.58
C ALA A 206 -8.17 -12.20 -7.35
N VAL A 207 -8.62 -12.50 -6.13
CA VAL A 207 -9.95 -12.16 -5.62
C VAL A 207 -9.78 -11.10 -4.54
N VAL A 208 -10.18 -9.87 -4.86
CA VAL A 208 -10.06 -8.72 -3.94
C VAL A 208 -11.35 -8.58 -3.13
N ASP A 209 -11.30 -8.91 -1.84
CA ASP A 209 -12.38 -8.55 -0.92
C ASP A 209 -12.35 -7.05 -0.65
N GLU A 210 -13.53 -6.46 -0.49
CA GLU A 210 -13.68 -5.02 -0.27
C GLU A 210 -12.97 -4.18 -1.35
N VAL A 211 -13.20 -4.56 -2.61
CA VAL A 211 -12.50 -4.04 -3.81
C VAL A 211 -12.55 -2.53 -3.96
N ASP A 212 -13.63 -1.88 -3.49
CA ASP A 212 -13.75 -0.43 -3.49
C ASP A 212 -12.77 0.22 -2.52
N SER A 213 -12.53 -0.36 -1.34
CA SER A 213 -11.50 0.20 -0.46
C SER A 213 -10.09 -0.02 -0.99
N ILE A 214 -9.79 -1.22 -1.50
CA ILE A 214 -8.43 -1.53 -1.92
C ILE A 214 -8.07 -0.83 -3.23
N LEU A 215 -8.93 -0.91 -4.25
CA LEU A 215 -8.63 -0.41 -5.59
C LEU A 215 -9.04 1.05 -5.84
N ILE A 216 -9.77 1.68 -4.90
CA ILE A 216 -10.21 3.08 -4.99
C ILE A 216 -9.71 3.91 -3.78
N ASP A 217 -9.97 3.49 -2.53
CA ASP A 217 -9.59 4.29 -1.36
C ASP A 217 -8.07 4.26 -1.08
N GLU A 218 -7.47 3.08 -1.10
CA GLU A 218 -6.04 2.88 -0.83
C GLU A 218 -5.17 3.15 -2.06
N ALA A 219 -5.75 3.09 -3.26
CA ALA A 219 -5.11 3.40 -4.53
C ALA A 219 -4.78 4.89 -4.75
N ARG A 220 -4.81 5.70 -3.68
CA ARG A 220 -4.40 7.11 -3.64
C ARG A 220 -2.91 7.30 -3.42
N THR A 221 -2.20 6.29 -2.93
CA THR A 221 -0.76 6.34 -2.66
C THR A 221 -0.08 5.13 -3.27
N PRO A 222 1.08 5.30 -3.94
CA PRO A 222 1.84 4.15 -4.46
C PRO A 222 2.54 3.41 -3.32
N LEU A 223 2.96 2.17 -3.57
CA LEU A 223 3.90 1.43 -2.73
C LEU A 223 5.32 1.83 -3.11
N ILE A 224 6.13 2.19 -2.13
CA ILE A 224 7.50 2.70 -2.27
C ILE A 224 8.38 2.00 -1.24
N ILE A 225 9.48 1.43 -1.72
CA ILE A 225 10.63 1.02 -0.90
C ILE A 225 11.68 2.10 -1.04
N SER A 226 12.05 2.74 0.07
CA SER A 226 13.12 3.73 0.11
C SER A 226 14.31 3.22 0.92
N GLY A 227 15.51 3.67 0.54
CA GLY A 227 16.74 3.43 1.28
C GLY A 227 17.60 4.69 1.28
N PRO A 228 18.66 4.74 2.10
CA PRO A 228 19.52 5.91 2.14
C PRO A 228 20.21 6.10 0.79
N ALA A 229 20.26 7.34 0.33
CA ALA A 229 20.96 7.72 -0.88
C ALA A 229 22.46 7.40 -0.77
N GLU A 230 23.05 6.98 -1.89
CA GLU A 230 24.50 6.78 -1.99
C GLU A 230 25.25 8.09 -2.23
N GLU A 231 24.55 9.14 -2.67
CA GLU A 231 25.12 10.46 -2.95
C GLU A 231 25.69 11.16 -1.70
N SER A 232 26.70 12.00 -1.95
CA SER A 232 27.31 12.81 -0.90
C SER A 232 26.42 14.02 -0.58
N THR A 233 26.33 14.36 0.71
CA THR A 233 25.63 15.56 1.19
C THR A 233 26.29 16.88 0.74
N ASP A 234 27.35 16.81 -0.06
CA ASP A 234 28.18 17.95 -0.45
C ASP A 234 27.41 18.93 -1.33
N LEU A 235 26.49 18.44 -2.16
CA LEU A 235 25.68 19.28 -3.05
C LEU A 235 24.82 20.27 -2.27
N TYR A 236 24.22 19.86 -1.14
CA TYR A 236 23.49 20.77 -0.26
C TYR A 236 24.38 21.89 0.29
N TYR A 237 25.60 21.56 0.71
CA TYR A 237 26.55 22.56 1.19
C TYR A 237 27.01 23.52 0.09
N GLU A 238 27.17 23.04 -1.15
CA GLU A 238 27.52 23.88 -2.30
C GLU A 238 26.37 24.81 -2.69
N VAL A 239 25.16 24.28 -2.79
CA VAL A 239 23.97 25.05 -3.15
C VAL A 239 23.65 26.09 -2.06
N ASP A 240 23.72 25.72 -0.78
CA ASP A 240 23.49 26.66 0.32
C ASP A 240 24.42 27.88 0.26
N ARG A 241 25.67 27.70 -0.18
CA ARG A 241 26.63 28.82 -0.33
C ARG A 241 26.25 29.82 -1.41
N ILE A 242 25.49 29.41 -2.43
CA ILE A 242 25.10 30.30 -3.52
C ILE A 242 23.78 31.03 -3.23
N ILE A 243 22.87 30.46 -2.42
CA ILE A 243 21.55 31.04 -2.17
C ILE A 243 21.61 32.48 -1.64
N PRO A 244 22.48 32.84 -0.66
CA PRO A 244 22.60 34.21 -0.18
C PRO A 244 23.08 35.22 -1.23
N ARG A 245 23.62 34.76 -2.38
CA ARG A 245 24.11 35.61 -3.47
C ARG A 245 23.01 35.96 -4.49
N LEU A 246 21.88 35.24 -4.46
CA LEU A 246 20.72 35.52 -5.30
C LEU A 246 19.87 36.63 -4.65
N LYS A 247 19.44 37.61 -5.45
CA LYS A 247 18.62 38.74 -4.99
C LYS A 247 17.14 38.37 -4.92
N LYS A 248 16.54 38.52 -3.75
CA LYS A 248 15.09 38.36 -3.56
C LYS A 248 14.31 39.40 -4.37
N GLY A 249 13.41 38.94 -5.23
CA GLY A 249 12.45 39.75 -5.96
C GLY A 249 11.12 39.92 -5.21
N ALA A 250 10.04 40.12 -5.94
CA ALA A 250 8.73 40.40 -5.37
C ALA A 250 8.16 39.24 -4.52
N VAL A 251 7.40 39.62 -3.48
CA VAL A 251 6.66 38.71 -2.60
C VAL A 251 5.17 38.84 -2.89
N THR A 252 4.50 37.71 -3.08
CA THR A 252 3.10 37.66 -3.53
C THR A 252 2.23 36.84 -2.56
N GLN A 253 0.93 37.16 -2.51
CA GLN A 253 -0.07 36.46 -1.67
C GLN A 253 -1.03 35.58 -2.51
N GLY A 254 -0.48 34.89 -3.52
CA GLY A 254 -1.14 33.81 -4.25
C GLY A 254 -2.32 34.16 -5.17
N ASN A 255 -2.47 35.40 -5.62
CA ASN A 255 -3.47 35.80 -6.62
C ASN A 255 -2.88 36.79 -7.64
N VAL A 256 -1.81 36.40 -8.34
CA VAL A 256 -1.18 37.23 -9.37
C VAL A 256 -1.71 36.82 -10.74
N LYS A 257 -2.21 37.78 -11.53
CA LYS A 257 -2.63 37.52 -12.91
C LYS A 257 -1.39 37.28 -13.78
N ALA A 258 -1.52 36.46 -14.83
CA ALA A 258 -0.39 36.12 -15.71
C ALA A 258 0.30 37.38 -16.29
N GLU A 259 -0.49 38.41 -16.63
CA GLU A 259 -0.02 39.70 -17.16
C GLU A 259 0.85 40.50 -16.17
N ASP A 260 0.62 40.35 -14.86
CA ASP A 260 1.38 41.04 -13.82
C ASP A 260 2.69 40.31 -13.49
N ARG A 261 2.82 39.03 -13.88
CA ARG A 261 3.95 38.17 -13.49
C ARG A 261 5.23 38.50 -14.23
N GLU A 262 5.14 38.83 -15.52
CA GLU A 262 6.29 39.21 -16.35
C GLU A 262 6.96 40.50 -15.83
N GLN A 263 6.17 41.44 -15.31
CA GLN A 263 6.70 42.63 -14.65
C GLN A 263 7.39 42.30 -13.32
N LEU A 264 6.83 41.37 -12.55
CA LEU A 264 7.39 40.94 -11.26
C LEU A 264 8.71 40.18 -11.44
N GLU A 265 8.90 39.43 -12.53
CA GLU A 265 10.13 38.70 -12.81
C GLU A 265 11.36 39.62 -12.98
N THR A 266 11.16 40.89 -13.33
CA THR A 266 12.26 41.88 -13.43
C THR A 266 12.74 42.42 -12.07
N THR A 267 12.05 42.08 -10.97
CA THR A 267 12.32 42.66 -9.64
C THR A 267 13.47 41.99 -8.89
N GLY A 268 13.91 40.80 -9.31
CA GLY A 268 15.00 40.06 -8.66
C GLY A 268 15.29 38.72 -9.33
N ASP A 269 16.15 37.94 -8.68
CA ASP A 269 16.62 36.63 -9.16
C ASP A 269 15.62 35.50 -8.85
N TYR A 270 14.71 35.71 -7.88
CA TYR A 270 13.64 34.77 -7.58
C TYR A 270 12.42 35.48 -6.95
N LEU A 271 11.25 34.87 -7.09
CA LEU A 271 9.97 35.35 -6.57
C LEU A 271 9.48 34.44 -5.44
N VAL A 272 8.83 35.02 -4.43
CA VAL A 272 8.29 34.28 -3.27
C VAL A 272 6.76 34.40 -3.23
N ASP A 273 6.07 33.28 -3.10
CA ASP A 273 4.64 33.22 -2.82
C ASP A 273 4.42 32.67 -1.41
N GLU A 274 4.04 33.54 -0.48
CA GLU A 274 3.85 33.18 0.93
C GLU A 274 2.58 32.37 1.13
N LYS A 275 1.53 32.61 0.33
CA LYS A 275 0.25 31.91 0.48
C LYS A 275 0.35 30.46 0.03
N HIS A 276 1.04 30.22 -1.08
CA HIS A 276 1.27 28.86 -1.59
C HIS A 276 2.55 28.22 -1.06
N LYS A 277 3.36 28.95 -0.27
CA LYS A 277 4.68 28.51 0.22
C LYS A 277 5.58 28.00 -0.91
N THR A 278 5.70 28.76 -1.99
CA THR A 278 6.56 28.45 -3.15
C THR A 278 7.58 29.54 -3.42
N VAL A 279 8.73 29.17 -3.99
CA VAL A 279 9.76 30.09 -4.48
C VAL A 279 10.11 29.70 -5.91
N THR A 280 10.13 30.66 -6.83
CA THR A 280 10.39 30.42 -8.25
C THR A 280 11.57 31.26 -8.71
N LEU A 281 12.54 30.64 -9.40
CA LEU A 281 13.65 31.36 -10.03
C LEU A 281 13.12 32.18 -11.23
N THR A 282 13.60 33.41 -11.37
CA THR A 282 13.40 34.20 -12.60
C THR A 282 14.46 33.79 -13.63
N GLU A 283 14.29 34.17 -14.91
CA GLU A 283 15.30 33.90 -15.94
C GLU A 283 16.69 34.44 -15.55
N SER A 284 16.73 35.63 -14.94
CA SER A 284 17.99 36.24 -14.48
C SER A 284 18.63 35.51 -13.30
N GLY A 285 17.83 34.97 -12.38
CA GLY A 285 18.33 34.12 -11.30
C GLY A 285 18.78 32.76 -11.80
N MET A 286 18.13 32.21 -12.82
CA MET A 286 18.52 30.95 -13.44
C MET A 286 19.92 31.07 -14.06
N ALA A 287 20.15 32.08 -14.88
CA ALA A 287 21.46 32.32 -15.51
C ALA A 287 22.59 32.49 -14.46
N LYS A 288 22.31 33.19 -13.35
CA LYS A 288 23.26 33.33 -12.24
C LYS A 288 23.54 32.03 -11.51
N ALA A 289 22.49 31.22 -11.28
CA ALA A 289 22.64 29.92 -10.65
C ALA A 289 23.45 28.97 -11.55
N GLU A 290 23.21 29.00 -12.87
CA GLU A 290 23.99 28.24 -13.87
C GLU A 290 25.47 28.63 -13.86
N GLU A 291 25.78 29.93 -13.84
CA GLU A 291 27.16 30.43 -13.78
C GLU A 291 27.86 29.94 -12.50
N MET A 292 27.21 30.08 -11.35
CA MET A 292 27.75 29.71 -10.05
C MET A 292 27.90 28.19 -9.85
N LEU A 293 27.12 27.38 -10.57
CA LEU A 293 27.14 25.91 -10.51
C LEU A 293 27.72 25.27 -11.78
N SER A 294 28.40 26.04 -12.62
CA SER A 294 28.92 25.59 -13.92
C SER A 294 29.82 24.36 -13.83
N HIS A 295 30.54 24.14 -12.73
CA HIS A 295 31.35 22.93 -12.50
C HIS A 295 30.53 21.66 -12.21
N ARG A 296 29.25 21.80 -11.84
CA ARG A 296 28.31 20.70 -11.61
C ARG A 296 27.40 20.44 -12.81
N LEU A 297 27.31 21.38 -13.75
CA LEU A 297 26.52 21.21 -14.97
C LEU A 297 27.26 20.30 -15.96
N VAL A 298 26.52 19.38 -16.58
CA VAL A 298 27.09 18.52 -17.61
C VAL A 298 27.53 19.37 -18.81
N SER A 299 28.79 19.21 -19.24
CA SER A 299 29.35 19.98 -20.36
C SER A 299 28.57 19.72 -21.65
N GLY A 300 28.04 20.77 -22.27
CA GLY A 300 27.19 20.68 -23.47
C GLY A 300 25.68 20.55 -23.21
N SER A 301 25.24 20.52 -21.93
CA SER A 301 23.82 20.54 -21.57
C SER A 301 23.19 21.93 -21.75
N GLY A 302 21.87 21.98 -21.95
CA GLY A 302 21.10 23.21 -22.19
C GLY A 302 20.87 24.10 -20.96
N GLY A 303 21.73 24.03 -19.93
CA GLY A 303 21.59 24.76 -18.66
C GLY A 303 20.92 23.95 -17.53
N LEU A 304 20.46 24.63 -16.48
CA LEU A 304 19.86 24.01 -15.29
C LEU A 304 18.50 23.34 -15.56
N TYR A 305 17.80 23.74 -16.63
CA TYR A 305 16.53 23.14 -17.06
C TYR A 305 16.70 21.87 -17.90
N ASP A 306 17.94 21.52 -18.25
CA ASP A 306 18.24 20.27 -18.93
C ASP A 306 17.89 19.08 -18.01
N PRO A 307 17.20 18.02 -18.50
CA PRO A 307 16.82 16.87 -17.70
C PRO A 307 17.96 16.27 -16.86
N VAL A 308 19.20 16.31 -17.36
CA VAL A 308 20.36 15.77 -16.66
C VAL A 308 20.73 16.60 -15.42
N ASN A 309 20.39 17.89 -15.39
CA ASN A 309 20.69 18.81 -14.29
C ASN A 309 19.50 19.03 -13.34
N MET A 310 18.37 18.33 -13.54
CA MET A 310 17.17 18.47 -12.70
C MET A 310 17.41 18.24 -11.21
N PRO A 311 18.25 17.27 -10.76
CA PRO A 311 18.59 17.16 -9.35
C PRO A 311 19.24 18.43 -8.79
N THR A 312 20.16 19.06 -9.53
CA THR A 312 20.80 20.31 -9.13
C THR A 312 19.79 21.45 -9.04
N LEU A 313 18.91 21.59 -10.03
CA LEU A 313 17.84 22.60 -10.02
C LEU A 313 16.92 22.41 -8.81
N HIS A 314 16.55 21.17 -8.51
CA HIS A 314 15.75 20.83 -7.34
C HIS A 314 16.39 21.28 -6.04
N HIS A 315 17.67 20.96 -5.84
CA HIS A 315 18.41 21.39 -4.65
C HIS A 315 18.42 22.92 -4.50
N VAL A 316 18.59 23.65 -5.61
CA VAL A 316 18.52 25.13 -5.60
C VAL A 316 17.13 25.61 -5.17
N GLN A 317 16.06 24.99 -5.67
CA GLN A 317 14.69 25.34 -5.27
C GLN A 317 14.42 25.04 -3.79
N GLN A 318 14.84 23.88 -3.28
CA GLN A 318 14.66 23.52 -1.86
C GLN A 318 15.46 24.44 -0.94
N ALA A 319 16.68 24.80 -1.33
CA ALA A 319 17.48 25.77 -0.58
C ALA A 319 16.85 27.17 -0.60
N LEU A 320 16.32 27.62 -1.74
CA LEU A 320 15.56 28.88 -1.82
C LEU A 320 14.34 28.89 -0.90
N ARG A 321 13.58 27.78 -0.85
CA ARG A 321 12.44 27.60 0.06
C ARG A 321 12.90 27.63 1.51
N ALA A 322 13.93 26.86 1.86
CA ALA A 322 14.49 26.80 3.21
C ALA A 322 14.93 28.19 3.70
N HIS A 323 15.55 29.00 2.84
CA HIS A 323 16.00 30.35 3.21
C HIS A 323 14.87 31.37 3.35
N ASN A 324 13.80 31.25 2.56
CA ASN A 324 12.79 32.30 2.42
C ASN A 324 11.44 32.02 3.09
N LEU A 325 11.08 30.76 3.32
CA LEU A 325 9.75 30.36 3.80
C LEU A 325 9.77 29.60 5.13
N TYR A 326 10.95 29.17 5.57
CA TYR A 326 11.12 28.40 6.80
C TYR A 326 12.09 29.16 7.69
N HIS A 327 11.62 29.60 8.85
CA HIS A 327 12.37 30.45 9.77
C HIS A 327 12.61 29.73 11.09
N LEU A 328 13.81 29.94 11.63
CA LEU A 328 14.19 29.46 12.95
C LEU A 328 13.27 30.08 14.01
N ASP A 329 12.87 29.25 14.98
CA ASP A 329 11.94 29.55 16.08
C ASP A 329 10.48 29.81 15.65
N VAL A 330 10.13 29.56 14.37
CA VAL A 330 8.75 29.62 13.86
C VAL A 330 8.32 28.26 13.33
N GLU A 331 8.84 27.82 12.18
CA GLU A 331 8.51 26.51 11.60
C GLU A 331 9.39 25.38 12.18
N TYR A 332 10.55 25.71 12.74
CA TYR A 332 11.46 24.74 13.36
C TYR A 332 12.36 25.37 14.41
N MET A 333 13.00 24.50 15.20
CA MET A 333 14.03 24.86 16.17
C MET A 333 15.22 23.92 16.04
N ILE A 334 16.41 24.40 16.42
CA ILE A 334 17.60 23.55 16.51
C ILE A 334 17.73 23.03 17.94
N LYS A 335 17.74 21.70 18.11
CA LYS A 335 17.92 21.06 19.40
C LYS A 335 18.90 19.89 19.28
N ASP A 336 19.84 19.81 20.21
CA ASP A 336 20.88 18.76 20.23
C ASP A 336 21.66 18.63 18.91
N GLY A 337 21.82 19.75 18.18
CA GLY A 337 22.47 19.76 16.87
C GLY A 337 21.64 19.10 15.77
N GLN A 338 20.31 19.09 15.87
CA GLN A 338 19.37 18.61 14.86
C GLN A 338 18.23 19.61 14.65
N VAL A 339 17.65 19.62 13.44
CA VAL A 339 16.46 20.42 13.11
C VAL A 339 15.21 19.68 13.60
N VAL A 340 14.40 20.32 14.44
CA VAL A 340 13.14 19.78 14.96
C VAL A 340 11.99 20.68 14.56
N ILE A 341 11.01 20.12 13.84
CA ILE A 341 9.84 20.86 13.34
C ILE A 341 8.98 21.34 14.52
N VAL A 342 8.49 22.57 14.44
CA VAL A 342 7.53 23.16 15.37
C VAL A 342 6.15 23.10 14.72
N ASP A 343 5.15 22.63 15.47
CA ASP A 343 3.76 22.63 15.04
C ASP A 343 3.20 24.07 15.05
N GLU A 344 2.75 24.56 13.89
CA GLU A 344 2.29 25.94 13.70
C GLU A 344 1.09 26.33 14.58
N PHE A 345 0.26 25.37 15.00
CA PHE A 345 -0.96 25.64 15.77
C PHE A 345 -0.71 25.57 17.28
N THR A 346 0.17 24.65 17.71
CA THR A 346 0.37 24.34 19.12
C THR A 346 1.70 24.82 19.67
N GLY A 347 2.65 25.22 18.81
CA GLY A 347 4.02 25.58 19.16
C GLY A 347 4.82 24.41 19.75
N ARG A 348 4.33 23.17 19.62
CA ARG A 348 4.97 21.98 20.17
C ARG A 348 6.06 21.49 19.23
N LEU A 349 7.17 21.04 19.81
CA LEU A 349 8.21 20.33 19.08
C LEU A 349 7.72 18.96 18.64
N MET A 350 7.98 18.62 17.37
CA MET A 350 7.64 17.33 16.76
C MET A 350 8.91 16.51 16.48
N PRO A 351 9.58 15.97 17.52
CA PRO A 351 10.78 15.14 17.34
C PRO A 351 10.47 13.90 16.50
N GLY A 352 11.36 13.58 15.56
CA GLY A 352 11.22 12.45 14.63
C GLY A 352 10.40 12.76 13.38
N ARG A 353 9.82 13.96 13.24
CA ARG A 353 9.24 14.41 11.96
C ARG A 353 10.26 15.20 11.15
N ARG A 354 10.26 14.96 9.84
CA ARG A 354 11.14 15.63 8.87
C ARG A 354 10.29 16.13 7.71
N TRP A 355 10.72 17.20 7.04
CA TRP A 355 10.11 17.59 5.78
C TRP A 355 10.66 16.68 4.68
N SER A 356 9.78 16.26 3.77
CA SER A 356 10.17 15.43 2.64
C SER A 356 10.95 16.26 1.61
N ASP A 357 11.42 15.56 0.57
CA ASP A 357 11.82 16.19 -0.68
C ASP A 357 13.04 17.13 -0.57
N GLY A 358 14.08 16.70 0.15
CA GLY A 358 15.32 17.47 0.35
C GLY A 358 15.19 18.78 1.11
N LEU A 359 13.98 19.22 1.45
CA LEU A 359 13.75 20.47 2.16
C LEU A 359 14.35 20.42 3.57
N HIS A 360 14.25 19.28 4.26
CA HIS A 360 14.81 19.15 5.59
C HIS A 360 16.34 19.21 5.57
N GLN A 361 16.97 18.56 4.58
CA GLN A 361 18.40 18.61 4.33
C GLN A 361 18.85 20.03 3.94
N ALA A 362 18.05 20.75 3.16
CA ALA A 362 18.31 22.14 2.81
C ALA A 362 18.22 23.08 4.04
N VAL A 363 17.27 22.84 4.97
CA VAL A 363 17.21 23.56 6.25
C VAL A 363 18.40 23.18 7.14
N GLU A 364 18.79 21.90 7.19
CA GLU A 364 20.00 21.45 7.90
C GLU A 364 21.26 22.14 7.35
N ALA A 365 21.37 22.27 6.02
CA ALA A 365 22.46 22.97 5.34
C ALA A 365 22.50 24.45 5.70
N LYS A 366 21.36 25.14 5.58
CA LYS A 366 21.17 26.55 5.95
C LYS A 366 21.61 26.84 7.38
N GLU A 367 21.22 25.97 8.31
CA GLU A 367 21.52 26.13 9.73
C GLU A 367 22.90 25.57 10.12
N LYS A 368 23.68 25.07 9.14
CA LYS A 368 25.01 24.48 9.33
C LYS A 368 25.00 23.31 10.31
N VAL A 369 23.90 22.57 10.31
CA VAL A 369 23.72 21.33 11.07
C VAL A 369 24.28 20.16 10.24
N LYS A 370 24.58 19.03 10.89
CA LYS A 370 24.98 17.82 10.18
C LYS A 370 23.81 17.35 9.31
N ILE A 371 24.02 17.39 7.99
CA ILE A 371 23.02 16.91 7.03
C ILE A 371 22.96 15.39 7.12
N GLU A 372 21.77 14.85 7.33
CA GLU A 372 21.59 13.40 7.20
C GLU A 372 21.31 13.04 5.75
N ARG A 373 21.75 11.85 5.32
CA ARG A 373 21.52 11.39 3.95
C ARG A 373 20.03 11.34 3.64
N GLU A 374 19.69 11.71 2.40
CA GLU A 374 18.34 11.55 1.88
C GLU A 374 17.94 10.08 1.83
N ASN A 375 16.63 9.85 1.80
CA ASN A 375 16.10 8.57 1.36
C ASN A 375 15.73 8.68 -0.11
N GLN A 376 16.22 7.77 -0.93
CA GLN A 376 15.87 7.66 -2.34
C GLN A 376 14.92 6.48 -2.58
N THR A 377 14.08 6.59 -3.60
CA THR A 377 13.20 5.50 -4.05
C THR A 377 14.03 4.39 -4.69
N LEU A 378 13.94 3.17 -4.14
CA LEU A 378 14.61 1.97 -4.69
C LEU A 378 13.67 1.15 -5.57
N ALA A 379 12.40 1.11 -5.21
CA ALA A 379 11.37 0.40 -5.97
C ALA A 379 10.02 1.04 -5.69
N THR A 380 9.18 1.17 -6.72
CA THR A 380 7.84 1.74 -6.59
C THR A 380 6.86 1.06 -7.53
N ILE A 381 5.61 0.91 -7.11
CA ILE A 381 4.49 0.48 -7.95
C ILE A 381 3.16 1.00 -7.39
N THR A 382 2.23 1.37 -8.27
CA THR A 382 0.85 1.69 -7.87
C THR A 382 0.02 0.43 -7.72
N PHE A 383 -1.01 0.44 -6.85
CA PHE A 383 -1.93 -0.70 -6.75
C PHE A 383 -2.59 -1.01 -8.09
N GLN A 384 -2.92 0.03 -8.85
CA GLN A 384 -3.46 -0.06 -10.20
C GLN A 384 -2.59 -0.96 -11.09
N ASN A 385 -1.31 -0.61 -11.26
CA ASN A 385 -0.41 -1.36 -12.12
C ASN A 385 0.02 -2.71 -11.52
N TYR A 386 0.05 -2.84 -10.19
CA TYR A 386 0.25 -4.14 -9.54
C TYR A 386 -0.88 -5.12 -9.87
N PHE A 387 -2.14 -4.73 -9.66
CA PHE A 387 -3.29 -5.62 -9.89
C PHE A 387 -3.54 -5.90 -11.37
N ARG A 388 -3.14 -5.00 -12.28
CA ARG A 388 -3.16 -5.25 -13.73
C ARG A 388 -2.26 -6.40 -14.18
N LYS A 389 -1.28 -6.82 -13.37
CA LYS A 389 -0.40 -7.95 -13.68
C LYS A 389 -1.09 -9.31 -13.55
N TYR A 390 -2.21 -9.38 -12.85
CA TYR A 390 -2.93 -10.64 -12.71
C TYR A 390 -3.57 -11.05 -14.02
N SER A 391 -3.36 -12.30 -14.46
CA SER A 391 -4.02 -12.83 -15.66
C SER A 391 -5.54 -12.79 -15.56
N LYS A 392 -6.06 -12.91 -14.32
CA LYS A 392 -7.45 -12.67 -14.00
C LYS A 392 -7.57 -11.91 -12.68
N LEU A 393 -8.40 -10.88 -12.67
CA LEU A 393 -8.69 -10.06 -11.49
C LEU A 393 -10.20 -10.06 -11.25
N ALA A 394 -10.61 -10.22 -10.01
CA ALA A 394 -12.01 -10.14 -9.60
C ALA A 394 -12.11 -9.46 -8.24
N GLY A 395 -13.30 -8.99 -7.89
CA GLY A 395 -13.51 -8.37 -6.59
C GLY A 395 -14.93 -8.44 -6.08
N MET A 396 -15.11 -8.23 -4.79
CA MET A 396 -16.43 -8.20 -4.16
C MET A 396 -16.54 -7.05 -3.19
N THR A 397 -17.71 -6.43 -3.11
CA THR A 397 -18.01 -5.37 -2.14
C THR A 397 -19.52 -5.15 -2.07
N GLY A 398 -20.00 -4.36 -1.10
CA GLY A 398 -21.40 -3.96 -1.02
C GLY A 398 -21.75 -2.69 -1.80
N THR A 399 -20.76 -1.98 -2.34
CA THR A 399 -20.89 -0.59 -2.82
C THR A 399 -20.01 -0.27 -4.04
N ALA A 400 -20.02 -1.10 -5.09
CA ALA A 400 -19.17 -0.91 -6.28
C ALA A 400 -19.84 -0.14 -7.43
N GLU A 401 -21.17 -0.15 -7.54
CA GLU A 401 -21.91 0.39 -8.69
C GLU A 401 -21.61 1.87 -8.93
N THR A 402 -21.35 2.66 -7.88
CA THR A 402 -20.99 4.08 -8.00
C THR A 402 -19.67 4.29 -8.75
N GLU A 403 -18.71 3.38 -8.57
CA GLU A 403 -17.37 3.45 -9.17
C GLU A 403 -17.21 2.55 -10.40
N ALA A 404 -18.30 1.98 -10.92
CA ALA A 404 -18.26 1.03 -12.04
C ALA A 404 -17.52 1.58 -13.26
N SER A 405 -17.62 2.89 -13.52
CA SER A 405 -16.89 3.53 -14.62
C SER A 405 -15.38 3.63 -14.40
N GLU A 406 -14.93 3.78 -13.16
CA GLU A 406 -13.50 3.79 -12.80
C GLU A 406 -12.94 2.36 -12.88
N PHE A 407 -13.66 1.37 -12.34
CA PHE A 407 -13.28 -0.04 -12.42
C PHE A 407 -13.12 -0.52 -13.87
N ALA A 408 -14.07 -0.20 -14.75
CA ALA A 408 -14.02 -0.57 -16.15
C ALA A 408 -12.85 0.10 -16.88
N LYS A 409 -12.59 1.39 -16.64
CA LYS A 409 -11.52 2.13 -17.32
C LYS A 409 -10.12 1.76 -16.85
N ILE A 410 -9.92 1.57 -15.54
CA ILE A 410 -8.60 1.34 -14.96
C ILE A 410 -8.25 -0.15 -14.98
N TYR A 411 -9.17 -1.01 -14.59
CA TYR A 411 -8.92 -2.43 -14.33
C TYR A 411 -9.60 -3.38 -15.32
N ASN A 412 -10.40 -2.86 -16.26
CA ASN A 412 -11.24 -3.66 -17.14
C ASN A 412 -12.21 -4.59 -16.36
N LEU A 413 -12.72 -4.10 -15.22
CA LEU A 413 -13.65 -4.84 -14.36
C LEU A 413 -15.08 -4.29 -14.49
N ASP A 414 -15.98 -5.12 -15.01
CA ASP A 414 -17.41 -4.84 -14.97
C ASP A 414 -17.98 -5.08 -13.57
N VAL A 415 -18.94 -4.25 -13.15
CA VAL A 415 -19.68 -4.42 -11.89
C VAL A 415 -21.04 -5.07 -12.15
N ILE A 416 -21.30 -6.20 -11.49
CA ILE A 416 -22.59 -6.91 -11.53
C ILE A 416 -23.24 -6.80 -10.15
N VAL A 417 -24.43 -6.20 -10.09
CA VAL A 417 -25.20 -6.07 -8.84
C VAL A 417 -26.00 -7.34 -8.61
N VAL A 418 -25.54 -8.15 -7.65
CA VAL A 418 -26.17 -9.42 -7.29
C VAL A 418 -27.38 -9.13 -6.39
N PRO A 419 -28.55 -9.75 -6.65
CA PRO A 419 -29.71 -9.58 -5.78
C PRO A 419 -29.46 -10.11 -4.36
N THR A 420 -30.12 -9.53 -3.37
CA THR A 420 -30.07 -10.02 -1.99
C THR A 420 -30.84 -11.34 -1.86
N ASN A 421 -30.40 -12.20 -0.93
CA ASN A 421 -31.08 -13.47 -0.66
C ASN A 421 -32.50 -13.26 -0.10
N ARG A 422 -32.65 -12.23 0.73
CA ARG A 422 -33.93 -11.81 1.33
C ARG A 422 -34.19 -10.34 1.05
N LEU A 423 -35.45 -9.93 1.17
CA LEU A 423 -35.85 -8.53 0.96
C LEU A 423 -35.24 -7.63 2.04
N LEU A 424 -34.60 -6.53 1.64
CA LEU A 424 -34.02 -5.56 2.56
C LEU A 424 -35.13 -4.73 3.24
N LEU A 425 -35.27 -4.85 4.57
CA LEU A 425 -36.27 -4.14 5.38
C LEU A 425 -35.74 -2.92 6.14
N ARG A 426 -34.46 -2.55 5.93
CA ARG A 426 -33.84 -1.40 6.59
C ARG A 426 -34.55 -0.10 6.20
N LYS A 427 -34.92 0.71 7.20
CA LYS A 427 -35.45 2.06 7.01
C LYS A 427 -34.32 3.09 7.00
N GLU A 428 -34.16 3.81 5.90
CA GLU A 428 -33.21 4.93 5.80
C GLU A 428 -33.95 6.22 6.14
N GLU A 429 -33.67 6.76 7.32
CA GLU A 429 -34.31 7.96 7.83
C GLU A 429 -33.64 9.21 7.24
N PRO A 430 -34.36 10.34 7.07
CA PRO A 430 -33.78 11.57 6.58
C PRO A 430 -32.62 12.08 7.45
N ASP A 431 -31.69 12.81 6.83
CA ASP A 431 -30.60 13.46 7.56
C ASP A 431 -31.14 14.60 8.43
N LEU A 432 -30.61 14.73 9.66
CA LEU A 432 -30.87 15.86 10.55
C LEU A 432 -29.69 16.83 10.51
N VAL A 433 -29.95 18.08 10.10
CA VAL A 433 -28.91 19.11 9.97
C VAL A 433 -29.09 20.17 11.04
N TYR A 434 -28.04 20.38 11.83
CA TYR A 434 -27.94 21.35 12.91
C TYR A 434 -27.05 22.53 12.53
N ARG A 435 -27.21 23.64 13.23
CA ARG A 435 -26.41 24.84 12.97
C ARG A 435 -25.00 24.68 13.52
N THR A 436 -24.88 24.15 14.74
CA THR A 436 -23.62 24.01 15.46
C THR A 436 -23.36 22.56 15.83
N GLU A 437 -22.09 22.21 15.99
CA GLU A 437 -21.65 20.88 16.37
C GLU A 437 -22.15 20.48 17.78
N PRO A 438 -22.17 21.35 18.81
CA PRO A 438 -22.73 21.00 20.12
C PRO A 438 -24.21 20.60 20.08
N GLU A 439 -25.04 21.34 19.32
CA GLU A 439 -26.47 21.02 19.13
C GLU A 439 -26.65 19.62 18.52
N LYS A 440 -25.85 19.32 17.49
CA LYS A 440 -25.81 17.99 16.83
C LYS A 440 -25.52 16.87 17.83
N TYR A 441 -24.48 17.00 18.66
CA TYR A 441 -24.09 15.93 19.59
C TYR A 441 -25.06 15.74 20.74
N GLU A 442 -25.70 16.81 21.26
CA GLU A 442 -26.76 16.64 22.26
C GLU A 442 -27.96 15.88 21.67
N ALA A 443 -28.32 16.14 20.41
CA ALA A 443 -29.39 15.39 19.74
C ALA A 443 -29.02 13.91 19.50
N ILE A 444 -27.79 13.62 19.08
CA ILE A 444 -27.27 12.25 18.95
C ILE A 444 -27.36 11.52 20.29
N VAL A 445 -26.91 12.15 21.39
CA VAL A 445 -26.97 11.57 22.73
C VAL A 445 -28.41 11.32 23.17
N ALA A 446 -29.32 12.26 22.90
CA ALA A 446 -30.75 12.10 23.21
C ALA A 446 -31.36 10.89 22.49
N GLU A 447 -31.07 10.71 21.20
CA GLU A 447 -31.56 9.56 20.44
C GLU A 447 -30.95 8.24 20.94
N ILE A 448 -29.66 8.20 21.27
CA ILE A 448 -29.02 7.01 21.85
C ILE A 448 -29.74 6.60 23.16
N ILE A 449 -30.03 7.56 24.04
CA ILE A 449 -30.73 7.31 25.30
C ILE A 449 -32.14 6.76 25.04
N GLU A 450 -32.87 7.35 24.09
CA GLU A 450 -34.21 6.88 23.70
C GLU A 450 -34.17 5.42 23.19
N LYS A 451 -33.25 5.10 22.28
CA LYS A 451 -33.14 3.74 21.72
C LYS A 451 -32.71 2.74 22.79
N GLN A 452 -31.76 3.10 23.64
CA GLN A 452 -31.33 2.26 24.74
C GLN A 452 -32.46 1.99 25.75
N ALA A 453 -33.29 3.00 26.08
CA ALA A 453 -34.45 2.83 26.96
C ALA A 453 -35.47 1.82 26.41
N SER A 454 -35.60 1.71 25.08
CA SER A 454 -36.43 0.70 24.42
C SER A 454 -35.79 -0.69 24.29
N GLY A 455 -34.53 -0.85 24.71
CA GLY A 455 -33.78 -2.10 24.53
C GLY A 455 -33.02 -2.22 23.21
N ARG A 456 -33.14 -1.25 22.32
CA ARG A 456 -32.67 -1.34 20.93
C ARG A 456 -31.15 -1.13 20.82
N PRO A 457 -30.40 -2.05 20.17
CA PRO A 457 -28.97 -1.87 19.96
C PRO A 457 -28.67 -0.72 19.01
N THR A 458 -27.62 0.04 19.30
CA THR A 458 -27.23 1.22 18.54
C THR A 458 -25.74 1.18 18.19
N LEU A 459 -25.41 1.35 16.90
CA LEU A 459 -24.04 1.55 16.41
C LEU A 459 -23.89 3.00 15.95
N VAL A 460 -22.93 3.72 16.52
CA VAL A 460 -22.62 5.11 16.17
C VAL A 460 -21.33 5.15 15.38
N GLY A 461 -21.36 5.64 14.14
CA GLY A 461 -20.18 5.87 13.31
C GLY A 461 -19.72 7.31 13.39
N THR A 462 -18.45 7.53 13.74
CA THR A 462 -17.78 8.84 13.74
C THR A 462 -16.69 8.88 12.67
N VAL A 463 -16.10 10.04 12.37
CA VAL A 463 -15.01 10.15 11.39
C VAL A 463 -13.61 10.22 12.02
N SER A 464 -13.50 10.50 13.33
CA SER A 464 -12.21 10.63 14.02
C SER A 464 -12.25 10.10 15.44
N ILE A 465 -11.08 9.70 15.96
CA ILE A 465 -10.92 9.19 17.33
C ILE A 465 -11.34 10.27 18.35
N GLU A 466 -10.97 11.53 18.10
CA GLU A 466 -11.34 12.66 18.95
C GLU A 466 -12.87 12.79 19.11
N LYS A 467 -13.60 12.69 18.00
CA LYS A 467 -15.06 12.76 17.98
C LYS A 467 -15.70 11.56 18.71
N SER A 468 -15.13 10.36 18.55
CA SER A 468 -15.52 9.18 19.32
C SER A 468 -15.34 9.36 20.82
N GLU A 469 -14.18 9.85 21.26
CA GLU A 469 -13.89 10.06 22.69
C GLU A 469 -14.76 11.18 23.28
N ARG A 470 -15.04 12.24 22.50
CA ARG A 470 -15.98 13.30 22.91
C ARG A 470 -17.38 12.73 23.16
N LEU A 471 -17.92 11.97 22.21
CA LEU A 471 -19.24 11.33 22.36
C LEU A 471 -19.26 10.35 23.54
N ALA A 472 -18.21 9.52 23.67
CA ALA A 472 -18.05 8.60 24.79
C ALA A 472 -18.06 9.33 26.15
N GLY A 473 -17.36 10.47 26.24
CA GLY A 473 -17.39 11.34 27.42
C GLY A 473 -18.79 11.86 27.75
N MET A 474 -19.58 12.25 26.75
CA MET A 474 -20.96 12.70 26.93
C MET A 474 -21.87 11.57 27.41
N LEU A 475 -21.77 10.37 26.82
CA LEU A 475 -22.52 9.19 27.24
C LEU A 475 -22.17 8.75 28.66
N ARG A 476 -20.88 8.80 29.04
CA ARG A 476 -20.41 8.47 30.38
C ARG A 476 -21.02 9.40 31.44
N LYS A 477 -21.09 10.70 31.17
CA LYS A 477 -21.75 11.68 32.04
C LYS A 477 -23.24 11.39 32.26
N ARG A 478 -23.90 10.75 31.28
CA ARG A 478 -25.31 10.35 31.33
C ARG A 478 -25.51 8.92 31.87
N GLY A 479 -24.45 8.22 32.27
CA GLY A 479 -24.53 6.86 32.82
C GLY A 479 -24.78 5.74 31.79
N ILE A 480 -24.59 6.03 30.49
CA ILE A 480 -24.84 5.07 29.41
C ILE A 480 -23.61 4.19 29.22
N LYS A 481 -23.80 2.87 29.36
CA LYS A 481 -22.76 1.87 29.06
C LYS A 481 -22.56 1.82 27.54
N HIS A 482 -21.33 1.95 27.11
CA HIS A 482 -20.95 1.93 25.69
C HIS A 482 -19.54 1.39 25.52
N VAL A 483 -19.21 0.99 24.28
CA VAL A 483 -17.87 0.56 23.89
C VAL A 483 -17.39 1.39 22.71
N VAL A 484 -16.11 1.77 22.71
CA VAL A 484 -15.49 2.55 21.63
C VAL A 484 -14.49 1.68 20.87
N LEU A 485 -14.57 1.71 19.53
CA LEU A 485 -13.70 1.00 18.61
C LEU A 485 -12.89 2.03 17.82
N ASN A 486 -11.56 1.95 17.91
CA ASN A 486 -10.66 2.98 17.39
C ASN A 486 -9.73 2.46 16.26
N ALA A 487 -10.06 1.31 15.68
CA ALA A 487 -9.28 0.62 14.64
C ALA A 487 -7.83 0.29 15.07
N LYS A 488 -7.58 0.12 16.37
CA LYS A 488 -6.24 -0.19 16.92
C LYS A 488 -6.02 -1.68 17.14
N PHE A 489 -7.03 -2.37 17.64
CA PHE A 489 -6.93 -3.79 18.04
C PHE A 489 -7.97 -4.61 17.28
N HIS A 490 -7.69 -4.93 16.02
CA HIS A 490 -8.68 -5.54 15.11
C HIS A 490 -9.33 -6.81 15.66
N ALA A 491 -8.56 -7.70 16.30
CA ALA A 491 -9.09 -8.94 16.88
C ALA A 491 -10.11 -8.64 17.98
N GLN A 492 -9.72 -7.87 19.00
CA GLN A 492 -10.61 -7.51 20.13
C GLN A 492 -11.83 -6.70 19.66
N GLU A 493 -11.64 -5.79 18.71
CA GLU A 493 -12.74 -5.01 18.13
C GLU A 493 -13.74 -5.91 17.41
N ALA A 494 -13.28 -6.93 16.67
CA ALA A 494 -14.16 -7.89 16.02
C ALA A 494 -15.03 -8.66 17.04
N GLU A 495 -14.46 -9.05 18.19
CA GLU A 495 -15.21 -9.71 19.27
C GLU A 495 -16.34 -8.84 19.80
N ILE A 496 -16.04 -7.57 20.05
CA ILE A 496 -17.03 -6.58 20.52
C ILE A 496 -18.12 -6.39 19.45
N VAL A 497 -17.74 -6.26 18.18
CA VAL A 497 -18.66 -6.04 17.06
C VAL A 497 -19.59 -7.23 16.86
N ALA A 498 -19.09 -8.45 17.01
CA ALA A 498 -19.89 -9.66 16.92
C ALA A 498 -21.03 -9.71 17.96
N GLN A 499 -20.90 -8.96 19.05
CA GLN A 499 -21.89 -8.85 20.12
C GLN A 499 -22.66 -7.50 20.11
N ALA A 500 -22.36 -6.59 19.19
CA ALA A 500 -22.97 -5.26 19.15
C ALA A 500 -24.49 -5.27 18.90
N GLY A 501 -25.01 -6.35 18.31
CA GLY A 501 -26.45 -6.52 18.02
C GLY A 501 -27.29 -7.04 19.19
N ARG A 502 -26.70 -7.17 20.39
CA ARG A 502 -27.43 -7.59 21.60
C ARG A 502 -28.23 -6.47 22.22
N LYS A 503 -29.27 -6.81 22.97
CA LYS A 503 -30.16 -5.85 23.63
C LYS A 503 -29.37 -4.86 24.51
N ASN A 504 -29.78 -3.59 24.50
CA ASN A 504 -29.16 -2.48 25.26
C ASN A 504 -27.71 -2.13 24.90
N ASN A 505 -27.11 -2.72 23.87
CA ASN A 505 -25.73 -2.41 23.51
C ASN A 505 -25.62 -1.09 22.73
N VAL A 506 -24.64 -0.27 23.12
CA VAL A 506 -24.22 0.94 22.41
C VAL A 506 -22.75 0.79 22.02
N THR A 507 -22.47 0.85 20.72
CA THR A 507 -21.12 0.73 20.19
C THR A 507 -20.79 1.99 19.38
N ILE A 508 -19.66 2.62 19.66
CA ILE A 508 -19.12 3.74 18.90
C ILE A 508 -17.97 3.19 18.04
N ALA A 509 -18.04 3.37 16.73
CA ALA A 509 -17.04 2.95 15.78
C ALA A 509 -16.42 4.17 15.10
N THR A 510 -15.11 4.34 15.26
CA THR A 510 -14.35 5.36 14.54
C THR A 510 -14.14 4.93 13.09
N ASN A 511 -14.58 5.76 12.15
CA ASN A 511 -14.56 5.54 10.71
C ASN A 511 -15.24 4.19 10.34
N MET A 512 -14.46 3.19 9.96
CA MET A 512 -14.94 1.84 9.65
C MET A 512 -14.39 0.76 10.60
N ALA A 513 -14.10 1.12 11.86
CA ALA A 513 -13.69 0.16 12.88
C ALA A 513 -14.68 -1.03 12.97
N GLY A 514 -14.16 -2.23 13.23
CA GLY A 514 -14.97 -3.45 13.17
C GLY A 514 -15.33 -3.92 11.75
N ARG A 515 -14.58 -3.50 10.72
CA ARG A 515 -14.74 -4.00 9.34
C ARG A 515 -14.59 -5.52 9.25
N GLY A 516 -15.34 -6.11 8.31
CA GLY A 516 -15.29 -7.53 8.01
C GLY A 516 -15.95 -8.43 9.04
N THR A 517 -16.45 -7.89 10.16
CA THR A 517 -17.19 -8.66 11.17
C THR A 517 -18.67 -8.36 11.10
N ASP A 518 -19.46 -9.42 11.16
CA ASP A 518 -20.90 -9.33 11.06
C ASP A 518 -21.56 -9.05 12.41
N ILE A 519 -22.49 -8.08 12.43
CA ILE A 519 -23.30 -7.77 13.61
C ILE A 519 -24.57 -8.59 13.54
N LEU A 520 -24.65 -9.65 14.33
CA LEU A 520 -25.83 -10.50 14.45
C LEU A 520 -26.76 -9.94 15.52
N LEU A 521 -28.05 -9.79 15.18
CA LEU A 521 -29.05 -9.43 16.19
C LEU A 521 -29.16 -10.57 17.21
N GLY A 522 -29.10 -10.24 18.50
CA GLY A 522 -29.04 -11.22 19.58
C GLY A 522 -27.63 -11.71 19.94
N GLY A 523 -26.59 -11.35 19.17
CA GLY A 523 -25.19 -11.72 19.41
C GLY A 523 -24.75 -12.99 18.70
N ASN A 524 -23.44 -13.29 18.79
CA ASN A 524 -22.85 -14.46 18.15
C ASN A 524 -22.64 -15.60 19.18
N PRO A 525 -23.40 -16.71 19.11
CA PRO A 525 -23.33 -17.79 20.10
C PRO A 525 -22.05 -18.61 20.02
N GLU A 526 -21.49 -18.78 18.81
CA GLU A 526 -20.22 -19.49 18.63
C GLU A 526 -19.09 -18.75 19.33
N HIS A 527 -19.07 -17.43 19.20
CA HIS A 527 -18.06 -16.60 19.86
C HIS A 527 -18.15 -16.69 21.40
N MET A 528 -19.36 -16.62 21.94
CA MET A 528 -19.61 -16.77 23.38
C MET A 528 -19.19 -18.17 23.88
N ALA A 529 -19.47 -19.21 23.09
CA ALA A 529 -19.07 -20.57 23.41
C ALA A 529 -17.55 -20.75 23.47
N ARG A 530 -16.80 -20.17 22.51
CA ARG A 530 -15.33 -20.17 22.53
C ARG A 530 -14.79 -19.49 23.78
N GLN A 531 -15.31 -18.31 24.11
CA GLN A 531 -14.86 -17.55 25.29
C GLN A 531 -15.14 -18.31 26.59
N GLN A 532 -16.31 -18.92 26.74
CA GLN A 532 -16.62 -19.72 27.93
C GLN A 532 -15.75 -20.99 27.99
N ALA A 533 -15.57 -21.70 26.88
CA ALA A 533 -14.75 -22.92 26.87
C ALA A 533 -13.28 -22.62 27.25
N ILE A 534 -12.73 -21.49 26.81
CA ILE A 534 -11.39 -21.03 27.22
C ILE A 534 -11.39 -20.61 28.69
N GLY A 535 -12.38 -19.82 29.12
CA GLY A 535 -12.46 -19.29 30.48
C GLY A 535 -12.70 -20.35 31.56
N GLU A 536 -13.39 -21.45 31.21
CA GLU A 536 -13.60 -22.61 32.08
C GLU A 536 -12.47 -23.67 31.96
N GLU A 537 -11.40 -23.37 31.21
CA GLU A 537 -10.26 -24.28 30.97
C GLU A 537 -10.68 -25.64 30.33
N LEU A 538 -11.84 -25.68 29.67
CA LEU A 538 -12.31 -26.85 28.90
C LEU A 538 -11.65 -26.91 27.51
N ALA A 539 -11.17 -25.76 27.01
CA ALA A 539 -10.44 -25.65 25.77
C ALA A 539 -8.93 -25.83 26.00
N GLU A 540 -8.36 -26.85 25.37
CA GLU A 540 -6.91 -27.10 25.40
C GLU A 540 -6.23 -26.37 24.25
N ARG A 541 -5.21 -25.55 24.57
CA ARG A 541 -4.38 -24.88 23.56
C ARG A 541 -3.43 -25.90 22.93
N LEU A 542 -3.48 -26.01 21.61
CA LEU A 542 -2.61 -26.90 20.82
C LEU A 542 -1.23 -26.29 20.63
N GLN A 543 -0.21 -27.15 20.52
CA GLN A 543 1.12 -26.72 20.14
C GLN A 543 1.19 -26.43 18.64
N ARG A 544 2.17 -25.61 18.25
CA ARG A 544 2.40 -25.28 16.84
C ARG A 544 2.75 -26.54 16.05
N GLY A 545 2.03 -26.80 14.96
CA GLY A 545 2.14 -28.00 14.14
C GLY A 545 1.11 -29.10 14.46
N GLU A 546 0.38 -28.99 15.57
CA GLU A 546 -0.71 -29.92 15.94
C GLU A 546 -2.09 -29.41 15.51
N GLU A 547 -2.16 -28.29 14.78
CA GLU A 547 -3.41 -27.65 14.41
C GLU A 547 -4.24 -28.54 13.48
N LYS A 548 -5.47 -28.86 13.90
CA LYS A 548 -6.49 -29.41 13.01
C LYS A 548 -7.51 -28.33 12.67
N PHE A 549 -7.90 -28.29 11.40
CA PHE A 549 -8.81 -27.29 10.85
C PHE A 549 -10.20 -27.87 10.54
N VAL A 550 -10.42 -29.15 10.79
CA VAL A 550 -11.71 -29.82 10.57
C VAL A 550 -12.05 -30.55 11.85
N ASP A 551 -13.30 -30.43 12.29
CA ASP A 551 -13.79 -31.10 13.50
C ASP A 551 -13.80 -32.61 13.28
N ASP A 552 -13.50 -33.38 14.32
CA ASP A 552 -13.59 -34.84 14.29
C ASP A 552 -14.64 -35.34 15.28
N GLU A 553 -14.80 -36.66 15.40
CA GLU A 553 -15.84 -37.26 16.24
C GLU A 553 -15.67 -36.88 17.73
N GLU A 554 -14.44 -36.62 18.16
CA GLU A 554 -14.09 -36.38 19.57
C GLU A 554 -14.02 -34.89 19.91
N PHE A 555 -13.47 -34.06 19.02
CA PHE A 555 -13.13 -32.67 19.31
C PHE A 555 -13.66 -31.68 18.26
N VAL A 556 -13.99 -30.48 18.76
CA VAL A 556 -14.20 -29.28 17.96
C VAL A 556 -12.94 -28.43 18.02
N TYR A 557 -12.46 -28.00 16.85
CA TYR A 557 -11.23 -27.22 16.73
C TYR A 557 -11.56 -25.80 16.28
N PHE A 558 -10.94 -24.81 16.94
CA PHE A 558 -11.09 -23.43 16.54
C PHE A 558 -9.85 -22.60 16.83
N PHE A 559 -9.70 -21.54 16.04
CA PHE A 559 -8.73 -20.49 16.31
C PHE A 559 -9.37 -19.37 17.13
N HIS A 560 -8.61 -18.85 18.10
CA HIS A 560 -8.99 -17.69 18.89
C HIS A 560 -7.76 -16.81 19.19
N ILE A 561 -7.82 -15.57 18.72
CA ILE A 561 -6.80 -14.49 18.85
C ILE A 561 -5.40 -14.87 18.32
N ASP A 562 -4.67 -15.72 19.03
CA ASP A 562 -3.28 -16.12 18.76
C ASP A 562 -3.03 -17.63 18.98
N GLY A 563 -4.07 -18.41 19.28
CA GLY A 563 -3.96 -19.82 19.60
C GLY A 563 -4.98 -20.70 18.88
N PHE A 564 -4.57 -21.93 18.57
CA PHE A 564 -5.49 -23.00 18.21
C PHE A 564 -5.90 -23.76 19.45
N PHE A 565 -7.19 -24.07 19.54
CA PHE A 565 -7.78 -24.76 20.67
C PHE A 565 -8.57 -25.99 20.19
N ARG A 566 -8.64 -27.00 21.05
CA ARG A 566 -9.59 -28.10 20.94
C ARG A 566 -10.49 -28.16 22.16
N VAL A 567 -11.75 -28.50 21.96
CA VAL A 567 -12.73 -28.73 23.03
C VAL A 567 -13.43 -30.06 22.77
N PRO A 568 -13.62 -30.92 23.79
CA PRO A 568 -14.43 -32.13 23.65
C PRO A 568 -15.82 -31.80 23.09
N ARG A 569 -16.25 -32.54 22.07
CA ARG A 569 -17.52 -32.29 21.37
C ARG A 569 -18.74 -32.21 22.31
N PRO A 570 -18.91 -33.09 23.33
CA PRO A 570 -20.04 -32.99 24.26
C PRO A 570 -20.06 -31.67 25.06
N ASP A 571 -18.89 -31.16 25.47
CA ASP A 571 -18.78 -29.89 26.19
C ASP A 571 -19.09 -28.72 25.27
N TRP A 572 -18.55 -28.75 24.05
CA TRP A 572 -18.85 -27.75 23.03
C TRP A 572 -20.35 -27.67 22.73
N GLU A 573 -21.00 -28.82 22.47
CA GLU A 573 -22.43 -28.88 22.16
C GLU A 573 -23.30 -28.37 23.31
N ARG A 574 -22.93 -28.68 24.56
CA ARG A 574 -23.60 -28.15 25.76
C ARG A 574 -23.50 -26.63 25.85
N ILE A 575 -22.29 -26.07 25.73
CA ILE A 575 -22.04 -24.64 25.86
C ILE A 575 -22.66 -23.87 24.68
N TYR A 576 -22.42 -24.34 23.45
CA TYR A 576 -22.98 -23.76 22.24
C TYR A 576 -24.51 -23.79 22.26
N GLY A 577 -25.12 -24.91 22.66
CA GLY A 577 -26.58 -25.03 22.76
C GLY A 577 -27.19 -24.03 23.75
N HIS A 578 -26.53 -23.81 24.89
CA HIS A 578 -26.94 -22.80 25.87
C HIS A 578 -26.95 -21.38 25.27
N PHE A 579 -25.81 -20.95 24.69
CA PHE A 579 -25.73 -19.62 24.10
C PHE A 579 -26.59 -19.47 22.86
N LYS A 580 -26.75 -20.53 22.05
CA LYS A 580 -27.63 -20.49 20.89
C LYS A 580 -29.05 -20.16 21.31
N SER A 581 -29.59 -20.86 22.32
CA SER A 581 -30.90 -20.57 22.88
C SER A 581 -31.02 -19.14 23.43
N GLN A 582 -29.97 -18.64 24.09
CA GLN A 582 -29.95 -17.26 24.59
C GLN A 582 -29.97 -16.25 23.44
N THR A 583 -29.08 -16.40 22.46
CA THR A 583 -28.95 -15.48 21.33
C THR A 583 -30.19 -15.49 20.45
N ASP A 584 -30.87 -16.63 20.29
CA ASP A 584 -32.12 -16.73 19.53
C ASP A 584 -33.27 -15.99 20.23
N HIS A 585 -33.37 -16.10 21.56
CA HIS A 585 -34.34 -15.31 22.32
C HIS A 585 -34.04 -13.81 22.27
N GLU A 586 -32.77 -13.41 22.48
CA GLU A 586 -32.38 -12.00 22.36
C GLU A 586 -32.57 -11.46 20.93
N HIS A 587 -32.38 -12.30 19.91
CA HIS A 587 -32.64 -11.96 18.51
C HIS A 587 -34.10 -11.56 18.31
N ASP A 588 -35.05 -12.39 18.76
CA ASP A 588 -36.48 -12.12 18.63
C ASP A 588 -36.90 -10.83 19.35
N GLU A 589 -36.34 -10.58 20.54
CA GLU A 589 -36.56 -9.31 21.27
C GLU A 589 -36.04 -8.11 20.48
N VAL A 590 -34.82 -8.19 19.95
CA VAL A 590 -34.18 -7.10 19.19
C VAL A 590 -34.93 -6.84 17.88
N VAL A 591 -35.38 -7.88 17.18
CA VAL A 591 -36.24 -7.78 16.00
C VAL A 591 -37.56 -7.08 16.37
N GLY A 592 -38.16 -7.44 17.50
CA GLY A 592 -39.40 -6.86 18.01
C GLY A 592 -39.32 -5.35 18.28
N VAL A 593 -38.14 -4.83 18.65
CA VAL A 593 -37.89 -3.39 18.87
C VAL A 593 -37.33 -2.66 17.64
N GLY A 594 -37.35 -3.29 16.46
CA GLY A 594 -36.98 -2.67 15.18
C GLY A 594 -35.52 -2.88 14.75
N GLY A 595 -34.82 -3.85 15.36
CA GLY A 595 -33.47 -4.27 14.98
C GLY A 595 -32.37 -3.23 15.27
N LEU A 596 -31.20 -3.42 14.67
CA LEU A 596 -30.06 -2.52 14.85
C LEU A 596 -30.36 -1.10 14.33
N HIS A 597 -30.03 -0.10 15.14
CA HIS A 597 -30.09 1.30 14.76
C HIS A 597 -28.68 1.86 14.47
N ILE A 598 -28.50 2.48 13.31
CA ILE A 598 -27.24 3.09 12.89
C ILE A 598 -27.35 4.61 13.01
N LEU A 599 -26.41 5.22 13.72
CA LEU A 599 -26.27 6.67 13.82
C LEU A 599 -24.94 7.07 13.20
N ALA A 600 -24.95 7.95 12.20
CA ALA A 600 -23.74 8.55 11.68
C ALA A 600 -23.63 9.97 12.20
N THR A 601 -22.48 10.34 12.78
CA THR A 601 -22.30 11.68 13.34
C THR A 601 -21.94 12.72 12.30
N GLU A 602 -21.52 12.30 11.10
CA GLU A 602 -21.10 13.10 9.95
C GLU A 602 -21.25 12.32 8.63
N ARG A 603 -21.07 13.01 7.51
CA ARG A 603 -20.89 12.42 6.17
C ARG A 603 -19.42 12.17 5.90
N HIS A 604 -19.09 11.03 5.30
CA HIS A 604 -17.74 10.76 4.82
C HIS A 604 -17.49 11.48 3.47
N GLU A 605 -16.22 11.49 3.04
CA GLU A 605 -15.81 12.04 1.73
C GLU A 605 -16.52 11.38 0.56
N ALA A 606 -16.97 10.13 0.72
CA ALA A 606 -17.62 9.35 -0.32
C ALA A 606 -18.93 8.71 0.16
N ARG A 607 -19.96 8.73 -0.70
CA ARG A 607 -21.29 8.18 -0.41
C ARG A 607 -21.26 6.67 -0.17
N ARG A 608 -20.34 5.96 -0.82
CA ARG A 608 -20.16 4.51 -0.62
C ARG A 608 -19.77 4.17 0.83
N ILE A 609 -18.92 4.96 1.49
CA ILE A 609 -18.52 4.71 2.90
C ILE A 609 -19.73 4.90 3.82
N ASP A 610 -20.52 5.95 3.59
CA ASP A 610 -21.79 6.15 4.30
C ASP A 610 -22.73 4.93 4.13
N ASN A 611 -22.82 4.40 2.91
CA ASN A 611 -23.65 3.24 2.61
C ASN A 611 -23.12 1.95 3.25
N GLN A 612 -21.80 1.80 3.40
CA GLN A 612 -21.22 0.69 4.15
C GLN A 612 -21.59 0.73 5.63
N LEU A 613 -21.60 1.93 6.24
CA LEU A 613 -22.08 2.14 7.61
C LEU A 613 -23.58 1.80 7.72
N ARG A 614 -24.43 2.29 6.81
CA ARG A 614 -25.86 1.89 6.75
C ARG A 614 -26.03 0.38 6.60
N GLY A 615 -25.17 -0.24 5.78
CA GLY A 615 -25.11 -1.68 5.51
C GLY A 615 -24.82 -2.56 6.72
N ARG A 616 -24.44 -1.98 7.87
CA ARG A 616 -24.31 -2.71 9.13
C ARG A 616 -25.65 -3.17 9.70
N ALA A 617 -26.76 -2.51 9.35
CA ALA A 617 -28.11 -2.90 9.75
C ALA A 617 -28.95 -3.49 8.61
N GLY A 618 -29.97 -4.27 9.00
CA GLY A 618 -30.99 -4.85 8.11
C GLY A 618 -30.48 -5.99 7.23
N ARG A 619 -29.64 -6.86 7.78
CA ARG A 619 -29.00 -7.95 7.04
C ARG A 619 -29.89 -9.18 6.98
N GLN A 620 -29.82 -9.96 5.89
CA GLN A 620 -30.65 -11.17 5.70
C GLN A 620 -32.16 -10.94 5.97
N GLY A 621 -32.66 -9.75 5.64
CA GLY A 621 -34.06 -9.37 5.83
C GLY A 621 -34.45 -8.93 7.23
N ASP A 622 -33.49 -8.81 8.16
CA ASP A 622 -33.74 -8.26 9.48
C ASP A 622 -34.26 -6.81 9.39
N PRO A 623 -35.09 -6.37 10.36
CA PRO A 623 -35.40 -4.95 10.51
C PRO A 623 -34.16 -4.17 10.92
N GLY A 624 -34.18 -2.88 10.65
CA GLY A 624 -33.14 -1.95 11.09
C GLY A 624 -33.46 -0.54 10.65
N SER A 625 -32.75 0.44 11.20
CA SER A 625 -32.80 1.79 10.64
C SER A 625 -31.45 2.50 10.69
N SER A 626 -31.31 3.54 9.88
CA SER A 626 -30.11 4.37 9.84
C SER A 626 -30.46 5.84 9.73
N ARG A 627 -29.78 6.71 10.46
CA ARG A 627 -29.93 8.17 10.41
C ARG A 627 -28.56 8.86 10.44
N PHE A 628 -28.43 9.97 9.71
CA PHE A 628 -27.23 10.81 9.70
C PHE A 628 -27.52 12.13 10.39
N TYR A 629 -26.61 12.55 11.25
CA TYR A 629 -26.60 13.83 11.93
C TYR A 629 -25.49 14.68 11.35
N LEU A 630 -25.78 15.94 11.02
CA LEU A 630 -24.85 16.84 10.36
C LEU A 630 -24.87 18.21 11.01
N SER A 631 -23.74 18.90 10.92
CA SER A 631 -23.58 20.31 11.32
C SER A 631 -23.01 21.12 10.16
N LEU A 632 -23.31 22.41 10.12
CA LEU A 632 -22.64 23.35 9.21
C LEU A 632 -21.15 23.52 9.52
N GLU A 633 -20.74 23.16 10.73
CA GLU A 633 -19.35 23.21 11.20
C GLU A 633 -18.56 21.92 10.87
N ASP A 634 -19.22 20.90 10.31
CA ASP A 634 -18.55 19.63 9.94
C ASP A 634 -17.53 19.85 8.80
N ASP A 635 -16.49 19.01 8.75
CA ASP A 635 -15.37 19.19 7.81
C ASP A 635 -15.80 19.23 6.35
N LEU A 636 -16.71 18.34 5.94
CA LEU A 636 -17.25 18.32 4.58
C LEU A 636 -17.94 19.65 4.23
N MET A 637 -18.69 20.21 5.18
CA MET A 637 -19.41 21.47 5.00
C MET A 637 -18.46 22.67 5.03
N ARG A 638 -17.45 22.65 5.90
CA ARG A 638 -16.44 23.72 5.98
C ARG A 638 -15.58 23.81 4.72
N ILE A 639 -15.18 22.67 4.16
CA ILE A 639 -14.26 22.63 3.01
C ILE A 639 -15.01 22.86 1.68
N PHE A 640 -16.22 22.31 1.52
CA PHE A 640 -16.94 22.30 0.24
C PHE A 640 -18.32 22.96 0.28
N GLY A 641 -18.88 23.17 1.46
CA GLY A 641 -20.14 23.88 1.69
C GLY A 641 -19.93 25.39 1.78
N SER A 642 -19.65 26.03 0.65
CA SER A 642 -19.43 27.49 0.46
C SER A 642 -20.27 28.44 1.35
N ASP A 643 -19.81 29.71 1.44
CA ASP A 643 -20.52 30.89 1.97
C ASP A 643 -21.99 31.02 1.55
N ARG A 644 -22.38 30.44 0.39
CA ARG A 644 -23.76 30.42 -0.11
C ARG A 644 -24.70 29.55 0.73
N ILE A 645 -24.24 28.43 1.28
CA ILE A 645 -25.09 27.55 2.11
C ILE A 645 -25.31 28.22 3.47
N SER A 646 -24.23 28.70 4.09
CA SER A 646 -24.30 29.45 5.36
C SER A 646 -25.21 30.69 5.24
N GLY A 647 -25.06 31.48 4.18
CA GLY A 647 -25.91 32.65 3.92
C GLY A 647 -27.38 32.34 3.58
N LEU A 648 -27.67 31.17 2.98
CA LEU A 648 -29.04 30.69 2.74
C LEU A 648 -29.68 30.18 4.04
N MET A 649 -28.91 29.50 4.89
CA MET A 649 -29.37 28.95 6.17
C MET A 649 -29.66 30.03 7.21
N GLN A 650 -28.85 31.09 7.25
CA GLN A 650 -29.13 32.27 8.07
C GLN A 650 -30.48 32.94 7.68
N ARG A 651 -30.87 32.91 6.40
CA ARG A 651 -32.15 33.44 5.92
C ARG A 651 -33.35 32.52 6.19
N LEU A 652 -33.11 31.22 6.40
CA LEU A 652 -34.15 30.24 6.72
C LEU A 652 -34.61 30.30 8.19
N GLY A 653 -33.97 31.12 9.03
CA GLY A 653 -34.39 31.34 10.41
C GLY A 653 -34.15 30.13 11.31
N MET A 654 -32.92 29.61 11.34
CA MET A 654 -32.55 28.50 12.24
C MET A 654 -32.70 28.91 13.70
N GLU A 655 -33.69 28.34 14.39
CA GLU A 655 -33.80 28.40 15.84
C GLU A 655 -32.81 27.42 16.48
N GLU A 656 -32.28 27.79 17.66
CA GLU A 656 -31.30 26.99 18.38
C GLU A 656 -31.90 25.63 18.78
N GLY A 657 -31.24 24.53 18.38
CA GLY A 657 -31.66 23.16 18.70
C GLY A 657 -32.75 22.57 17.81
N VAL A 658 -33.25 23.30 16.79
CA VAL A 658 -34.24 22.77 15.84
C VAL A 658 -33.53 22.24 14.59
N PRO A 659 -33.63 20.92 14.27
CA PRO A 659 -33.01 20.37 13.07
C PRO A 659 -33.75 20.80 11.80
N ILE A 660 -33.00 20.97 10.71
CA ILE A 660 -33.59 21.13 9.38
C ILE A 660 -33.72 19.77 8.71
N GLU A 661 -34.97 19.37 8.46
CA GLU A 661 -35.31 18.28 7.54
C GLU A 661 -35.77 18.88 6.21
N HIS A 662 -34.83 19.22 5.32
CA HIS A 662 -35.18 19.83 4.04
C HIS A 662 -34.39 19.24 2.88
N GLY A 663 -35.08 18.67 1.89
CA GLY A 663 -34.46 17.98 0.75
C GLY A 663 -33.59 18.86 -0.15
N MET A 664 -33.62 20.20 -0.03
CA MET A 664 -32.63 21.07 -0.68
C MET A 664 -31.25 20.98 -0.01
N VAL A 665 -31.21 20.87 1.32
CA VAL A 665 -29.98 20.76 2.10
C VAL A 665 -29.32 19.41 1.84
N THR A 666 -30.10 18.32 1.90
CA THR A 666 -29.62 16.98 1.52
C THR A 666 -29.01 16.96 0.12
N ARG A 667 -29.67 17.60 -0.87
CA ARG A 667 -29.12 17.69 -2.23
C ARG A 667 -27.85 18.53 -2.32
N ALA A 668 -27.68 19.56 -1.48
CA ALA A 668 -26.46 20.35 -1.44
C ALA A 668 -25.29 19.54 -0.86
N ILE A 669 -25.53 18.78 0.21
CA ILE A 669 -24.55 17.86 0.81
C ILE A 669 -24.14 16.77 -0.19
N GLU A 670 -25.11 16.16 -0.90
CA GLU A 670 -24.80 15.17 -1.94
C GLU A 670 -23.94 15.76 -3.07
N ARG A 671 -24.12 17.03 -3.42
CA ARG A 671 -23.28 17.71 -4.41
C ARG A 671 -21.86 17.94 -3.88
N ALA A 672 -21.72 18.33 -2.62
CA ALA A 672 -20.43 18.50 -1.98
C ALA A 672 -19.66 17.18 -1.98
N GLN A 673 -20.26 16.06 -1.54
CA GLN A 673 -19.63 14.73 -1.58
C GLN A 673 -19.17 14.35 -3.00
N ARG A 674 -20.02 14.54 -4.02
CA ARG A 674 -19.65 14.26 -5.42
C ARG A 674 -18.47 15.09 -5.90
N GLN A 675 -18.33 16.33 -5.42
CA GLN A 675 -17.20 17.19 -5.76
C GLN A 675 -15.91 16.66 -5.13
N VAL A 676 -15.96 16.20 -3.87
CA VAL A 676 -14.82 15.55 -3.19
C VAL A 676 -14.44 14.25 -3.91
N GLU A 677 -15.41 13.40 -4.24
CA GLU A 677 -15.19 12.16 -5.00
C GLU A 677 -14.53 12.44 -6.36
N ALA A 678 -15.00 13.46 -7.10
CA ALA A 678 -14.41 13.84 -8.37
C ALA A 678 -12.98 14.36 -8.23
N GLN A 679 -12.67 15.12 -7.17
CA GLN A 679 -11.31 15.57 -6.86
C GLN A 679 -10.40 14.37 -6.55
N ASN A 680 -10.85 13.46 -5.68
CA ASN A 680 -10.12 12.24 -5.34
C ASN A 680 -9.88 11.36 -6.56
N PHE A 681 -10.87 11.22 -7.44
CA PHE A 681 -10.74 10.55 -8.73
C PHE A 681 -9.66 11.20 -9.61
N SER A 682 -9.64 12.54 -9.70
CA SER A 682 -8.62 13.26 -10.47
C SER A 682 -7.21 13.02 -9.93
N VAL A 683 -7.03 13.02 -8.60
CA VAL A 683 -5.74 12.74 -7.97
C VAL A 683 -5.25 11.34 -8.30
N ARG A 684 -6.11 10.31 -8.16
CA ARG A 684 -5.78 8.93 -8.51
C ARG A 684 -5.47 8.76 -10.00
N LYS A 685 -6.27 9.41 -10.85
CA LYS A 685 -6.08 9.37 -12.30
C LYS A 685 -4.72 9.94 -12.68
N HIS A 686 -4.36 11.11 -12.15
CA HIS A 686 -3.04 11.69 -12.42
C HIS A 686 -1.92 10.79 -11.91
N LEU A 687 -2.01 10.30 -10.67
CA LEU A 687 -1.02 9.39 -10.10
C LEU A 687 -0.80 8.14 -10.98
N LEU A 688 -1.87 7.57 -11.52
CA LEU A 688 -1.82 6.46 -12.47
C LEU A 688 -1.18 6.86 -13.81
N GLU A 689 -1.54 8.01 -14.37
CA GLU A 689 -1.00 8.49 -15.66
C GLU A 689 0.53 8.64 -15.61
N TYR A 690 1.08 9.18 -14.51
CA TYR A 690 2.53 9.26 -14.32
C TYR A 690 3.15 7.87 -14.09
N ASP A 691 2.52 7.00 -13.28
CA ASP A 691 3.04 5.64 -13.07
C ASP A 691 2.92 4.76 -14.32
N ASP A 692 2.00 5.00 -15.25
CA ASP A 692 1.88 4.24 -16.50
C ASP A 692 3.08 4.48 -17.43
N VAL A 693 3.69 5.68 -17.38
CA VAL A 693 4.96 5.96 -18.06
C VAL A 693 6.08 5.16 -17.41
N MET A 694 6.16 5.22 -16.08
CA MET A 694 7.14 4.48 -15.28
C MET A 694 7.00 2.95 -15.39
N ASN A 695 5.77 2.45 -15.51
CA ASN A 695 5.49 1.02 -15.54
C ASN A 695 6.11 0.36 -16.77
N LYS A 696 6.09 1.02 -17.93
CA LYS A 696 6.73 0.50 -19.14
C LYS A 696 8.24 0.37 -18.99
N GLN A 697 8.88 1.37 -18.38
CA GLN A 697 10.31 1.36 -18.11
C GLN A 697 10.66 0.27 -17.08
N ARG A 698 9.88 0.21 -15.99
CA ARG A 698 10.00 -0.81 -14.94
C ARG A 698 9.84 -2.23 -15.50
N GLU A 699 8.88 -2.47 -16.39
CA GLU A 699 8.69 -3.78 -17.02
C GLU A 699 9.90 -4.16 -17.87
N SER A 700 10.47 -3.22 -18.64
CA SER A 700 11.70 -3.46 -19.39
C SER A 700 12.88 -3.83 -18.49
N VAL A 701 13.09 -3.07 -17.42
CA VAL A 701 14.23 -3.28 -16.49
C VAL A 701 14.06 -4.57 -15.68
N TYR A 702 12.85 -4.84 -15.18
CA TYR A 702 12.58 -6.04 -14.39
C TYR A 702 12.64 -7.31 -15.24
N THR A 703 12.26 -7.23 -16.52
CA THR A 703 12.42 -8.33 -17.48
C THR A 703 13.90 -8.62 -17.71
N LEU A 704 14.70 -7.61 -18.06
CA LEU A 704 16.15 -7.76 -18.23
C LEU A 704 16.81 -8.32 -16.95
N ARG A 705 16.47 -7.78 -15.79
CA ARG A 705 17.00 -8.26 -14.50
C ARG A 705 16.69 -9.74 -14.28
N ARG A 706 15.45 -10.15 -14.57
CA ARG A 706 15.03 -11.55 -14.45
C ARG A 706 15.76 -12.47 -15.44
N GLU A 707 15.92 -12.04 -16.68
CA GLU A 707 16.66 -12.77 -17.72
C GLU A 707 18.13 -12.97 -17.34
N VAL A 708 18.77 -11.94 -16.79
CA VAL A 708 20.14 -12.03 -16.26
C VAL A 708 20.22 -13.02 -15.10
N LEU A 709 19.25 -13.00 -14.17
CA LEU A 709 19.17 -13.98 -13.07
C LEU A 709 19.01 -15.42 -13.57
N GLU A 710 18.14 -15.62 -14.57
CA GLU A 710 17.89 -16.92 -15.21
C GLU A 710 19.06 -17.39 -16.08
N GLY A 711 19.97 -16.48 -16.46
CA GLY A 711 21.10 -16.77 -17.37
C GLY A 711 20.68 -16.99 -18.81
N ARG A 712 19.49 -16.50 -19.20
CA ARG A 712 18.92 -16.59 -20.55
C ARG A 712 18.31 -15.25 -20.91
N ILE A 713 18.89 -14.58 -21.89
CA ILE A 713 18.60 -13.19 -22.24
C ILE A 713 18.09 -13.12 -23.67
N HIS A 714 17.04 -12.34 -23.92
CA HIS A 714 16.56 -12.11 -25.26
C HIS A 714 17.44 -11.05 -25.94
N LEU A 715 18.12 -11.43 -27.03
CA LEU A 715 18.83 -10.50 -27.90
C LEU A 715 17.88 -9.85 -28.92
N SER A 716 16.91 -10.63 -29.40
CA SER A 716 15.80 -10.18 -30.24
C SER A 716 14.52 -10.95 -29.86
N GLU A 717 13.37 -10.62 -30.47
CA GLU A 717 12.09 -11.29 -30.17
C GLU A 717 12.14 -12.82 -30.32
N ASP A 718 12.98 -13.32 -31.24
CA ASP A 718 13.08 -14.75 -31.57
C ASP A 718 14.40 -15.40 -31.08
N GLU A 719 15.33 -14.63 -30.50
CA GLU A 719 16.66 -15.12 -30.15
C GLU A 719 16.98 -15.03 -28.66
N LEU A 720 17.04 -16.19 -28.02
CA LEU A 720 17.49 -16.39 -26.64
C LEU A 720 18.96 -16.80 -26.61
N VAL A 721 19.76 -16.05 -25.88
CA VAL A 721 21.21 -16.27 -25.73
C VAL A 721 21.60 -16.38 -24.25
N ASP A 722 22.78 -16.91 -23.98
CA ASP A 722 23.34 -16.87 -22.63
C ASP A 722 23.98 -15.49 -22.33
N THR A 723 24.38 -15.29 -21.08
CA THR A 723 25.01 -14.05 -20.62
C THR A 723 26.25 -13.67 -21.44
N HIS A 724 27.04 -14.67 -21.84
CA HIS A 724 28.25 -14.47 -22.62
C HIS A 724 27.97 -13.87 -23.99
N ARG A 725 27.10 -14.52 -24.75
CA ARG A 725 26.79 -14.13 -26.11
C ARG A 725 26.04 -12.81 -26.13
N TYR A 726 25.22 -12.53 -25.13
CA TYR A 726 24.62 -11.21 -24.93
C TYR A 726 25.69 -10.12 -24.74
N LEU A 727 26.67 -10.34 -23.84
CA LEU A 727 27.76 -9.39 -23.62
C LEU A 727 28.64 -9.18 -24.85
N LEU A 728 28.90 -10.23 -25.63
CA LEU A 728 29.64 -10.11 -26.88
C LEU A 728 28.86 -9.32 -27.93
N ALA A 729 27.54 -9.55 -28.07
CA ALA A 729 26.73 -8.74 -28.98
C ALA A 729 26.74 -7.26 -28.58
N LEU A 730 26.59 -6.94 -27.29
CA LEU A 730 26.73 -5.56 -26.80
C LEU A 730 28.12 -4.98 -27.05
N ALA A 731 29.18 -5.78 -26.90
CA ALA A 731 30.54 -5.35 -27.17
C ALA A 731 30.77 -5.04 -28.65
N GLU A 732 30.19 -5.84 -29.54
CA GLU A 732 30.21 -5.65 -31.00
C GLU A 732 29.48 -4.35 -31.37
N ASP A 733 28.25 -4.15 -30.86
CA ASP A 733 27.48 -2.92 -31.09
C ASP A 733 28.22 -1.64 -30.61
N LEU A 734 28.86 -1.71 -29.43
CA LEU A 734 29.65 -0.59 -28.89
C LEU A 734 30.92 -0.32 -29.70
N LEU A 735 31.56 -1.37 -30.22
CA LEU A 735 32.71 -1.26 -31.10
C LEU A 735 32.31 -0.58 -32.41
N ASP A 736 31.25 -1.04 -33.06
CA ASP A 736 30.72 -0.46 -34.29
C ASP A 736 30.35 1.01 -34.09
N GLY A 737 29.69 1.33 -32.97
CA GLY A 737 29.39 2.71 -32.61
C GLY A 737 30.63 3.59 -32.41
N ALA A 738 31.71 3.05 -31.83
CA ALA A 738 32.98 3.76 -31.68
C ALA A 738 33.67 3.97 -33.04
N ILE A 739 33.66 2.96 -33.90
CA ILE A 739 34.21 3.04 -35.25
C ILE A 739 33.45 4.07 -36.08
N GLU A 740 32.12 4.05 -36.08
CA GLU A 740 31.33 5.00 -36.87
C GLU A 740 31.58 6.46 -36.46
N ARG A 741 31.83 6.71 -35.16
CA ARG A 741 32.17 8.06 -34.65
C ARG A 741 33.59 8.51 -35.02
N CYS A 742 34.56 7.61 -35.08
CA CYS A 742 35.99 7.96 -35.23
C CYS A 742 36.56 7.70 -36.62
N ALA A 743 36.03 6.71 -37.33
CA ALA A 743 36.49 6.18 -38.62
C ALA A 743 35.32 5.68 -39.49
N GLY A 744 34.20 6.40 -39.45
CA GLY A 744 32.96 6.03 -40.15
C GLY A 744 33.11 6.00 -41.67
N SER A 745 32.34 5.13 -42.32
CA SER A 745 32.44 4.88 -43.77
C SER A 745 32.10 6.11 -44.65
N GLN A 746 31.41 7.10 -44.09
CA GLN A 746 31.04 8.35 -44.77
C GLN A 746 32.04 9.50 -44.55
N VAL A 747 33.09 9.27 -43.77
CA VAL A 747 34.13 10.26 -43.45
C VAL A 747 35.39 9.93 -44.24
N ASP A 748 36.01 10.95 -44.85
CA ASP A 748 37.27 10.78 -45.58
C ASP A 748 38.36 10.21 -44.64
N PRO A 749 39.16 9.22 -45.08
CA PRO A 749 40.19 8.59 -44.25
C PRO A 749 41.21 9.55 -43.64
N GLU A 750 41.47 10.69 -44.32
CA GLU A 750 42.36 11.74 -43.80
C GLU A 750 41.80 12.49 -42.58
N ALA A 751 40.49 12.41 -42.35
CA ALA A 751 39.77 13.03 -41.23
C ALA A 751 39.42 12.03 -40.11
N TRP A 752 39.88 10.78 -40.20
CA TRP A 752 39.69 9.78 -39.15
C TRP A 752 40.49 10.14 -37.89
N ASP A 753 39.87 9.94 -36.73
CA ASP A 753 40.51 10.15 -35.43
C ASP A 753 40.86 8.80 -34.78
N LEU A 754 41.92 8.17 -35.31
CA LEU A 754 42.42 6.88 -34.82
C LEU A 754 42.98 6.96 -33.40
N ALA A 755 43.39 8.15 -32.95
CA ALA A 755 43.84 8.39 -31.58
C ALA A 755 42.65 8.37 -30.60
N ALA A 756 41.53 9.00 -30.96
CA ALA A 756 40.28 8.90 -30.22
C ALA A 756 39.77 7.45 -30.20
N LEU A 757 39.82 6.74 -31.34
CA LEU A 757 39.44 5.33 -31.41
C LEU A 757 40.27 4.46 -30.46
N THR A 758 41.59 4.66 -30.42
CA THR A 758 42.49 3.94 -29.49
C THR A 758 42.16 4.25 -28.03
N THR A 759 41.81 5.50 -27.72
CA THR A 759 41.39 5.92 -26.37
C THR A 759 40.08 5.25 -25.98
N GLU A 760 39.12 5.15 -26.91
CA GLU A 760 37.85 4.44 -26.69
C GLU A 760 38.05 2.93 -26.50
N MET A 761 38.96 2.29 -27.24
CA MET A 761 39.28 0.86 -27.04
C MET A 761 39.88 0.59 -25.66
N ALA A 762 40.72 1.50 -25.16
CA ALA A 762 41.24 1.43 -23.80
C ALA A 762 40.13 1.63 -22.76
N ARG A 763 39.23 2.60 -22.99
CA ARG A 763 38.11 2.93 -22.11
C ARG A 763 37.10 1.79 -21.99
N LEU A 764 36.67 1.22 -23.11
CA LEU A 764 35.62 0.20 -23.19
C LEU A 764 36.15 -1.21 -22.89
N PHE A 765 37.27 -1.60 -23.50
CA PHE A 765 37.73 -2.99 -23.48
C PHE A 765 39.00 -3.21 -22.66
N GLY A 766 39.60 -2.14 -22.12
CA GLY A 766 40.87 -2.23 -21.37
C GLY A 766 42.06 -2.61 -22.26
N LEU A 767 41.97 -2.38 -23.58
CA LEU A 767 43.05 -2.67 -24.52
C LEU A 767 44.13 -1.59 -24.43
N GLU A 768 45.36 -1.98 -24.13
CA GLU A 768 46.48 -1.05 -24.08
C GLU A 768 46.81 -0.50 -25.48
N ALA A 769 47.17 0.79 -25.57
CA ALA A 769 47.46 1.46 -26.82
C ALA A 769 48.45 0.70 -27.74
N PRO A 770 49.56 0.11 -27.25
CA PRO A 770 50.47 -0.65 -28.11
C PRO A 770 49.81 -1.86 -28.80
N ARG A 771 48.79 -2.46 -28.18
CA ARG A 771 48.06 -3.61 -28.74
C ARG A 771 47.15 -3.17 -29.89
N VAL A 772 46.57 -1.97 -29.80
CA VAL A 772 45.75 -1.39 -30.88
C VAL A 772 46.63 -0.86 -32.01
N GLU A 773 47.69 -0.13 -31.69
CA GLU A 773 48.66 0.41 -32.66
C GLU A 773 49.33 -0.70 -33.50
N SER A 774 49.54 -1.88 -32.91
CA SER A 774 50.10 -3.04 -33.60
C SER A 774 49.25 -3.56 -34.78
N LEU A 775 47.98 -3.14 -34.87
CA LEU A 775 47.05 -3.55 -35.93
C LEU A 775 47.23 -2.78 -37.23
N GLN A 776 48.04 -1.70 -37.25
CA GLN A 776 48.32 -0.87 -38.43
C GLN A 776 47.02 -0.47 -39.16
N LEU A 777 46.20 0.34 -38.48
CA LEU A 777 44.85 0.69 -38.94
C LEU A 777 44.84 1.73 -40.08
N ASP A 778 45.95 2.43 -40.32
CA ASP A 778 46.06 3.57 -41.23
C ASP A 778 45.74 3.23 -42.71
N ASP A 779 45.98 1.99 -43.13
CA ASP A 779 45.80 1.51 -44.51
C ASP A 779 44.55 0.63 -44.70
N LYS A 780 43.65 0.57 -43.70
CA LYS A 780 42.49 -0.33 -43.70
C LYS A 780 41.18 0.41 -43.98
N SER A 781 40.23 -0.28 -44.63
CA SER A 781 38.85 0.18 -44.71
C SER A 781 38.12 0.08 -43.35
N THR A 782 37.01 0.81 -43.19
CA THR A 782 36.19 0.75 -41.96
C THR A 782 35.80 -0.68 -41.57
N GLU A 783 35.45 -1.53 -42.54
CA GLU A 783 35.11 -2.95 -42.31
C GLU A 783 36.34 -3.75 -41.83
N GLU A 784 37.51 -3.54 -42.46
CA GLU A 784 38.75 -4.20 -42.05
C GLU A 784 39.28 -3.72 -40.69
N ILE A 785 38.99 -2.49 -40.30
CA ILE A 785 39.25 -1.96 -38.95
C ILE A 785 38.34 -2.66 -37.94
N GLY A 786 37.04 -2.79 -38.26
CA GLY A 786 36.06 -3.52 -37.46
C GLY A 786 36.50 -4.95 -37.18
N ASP A 787 36.78 -5.72 -38.23
CA ASP A 787 37.24 -7.12 -38.11
C ASP A 787 38.53 -7.25 -37.29
N ALA A 788 39.50 -6.35 -37.51
CA ALA A 788 40.77 -6.38 -36.80
C ALA A 788 40.61 -6.08 -35.30
N LEU A 789 39.85 -5.04 -34.96
CA LEU A 789 39.58 -4.68 -33.57
C LEU A 789 38.74 -5.75 -32.87
N TRP A 790 37.70 -6.26 -33.54
CA TRP A 790 36.85 -7.31 -33.01
C TRP A 790 37.62 -8.59 -32.69
N GLY A 791 38.54 -8.98 -33.58
CA GLY A 791 39.44 -10.11 -33.35
C GLY A 791 40.27 -9.96 -32.06
N VAL A 792 40.77 -8.75 -31.78
CA VAL A 792 41.54 -8.47 -30.55
C VAL A 792 40.65 -8.41 -29.31
N VAL A 793 39.48 -7.79 -29.40
CA VAL A 793 38.48 -7.71 -28.32
C VAL A 793 38.05 -9.12 -27.89
N LYS A 794 37.68 -9.97 -28.85
CA LYS A 794 37.29 -11.36 -28.60
C LYS A 794 38.43 -12.16 -27.97
N ALA A 795 39.64 -12.05 -28.50
CA ALA A 795 40.80 -12.75 -27.95
C ALA A 795 41.13 -12.34 -26.51
N SER A 796 40.96 -11.06 -26.16
CA SER A 796 41.12 -10.54 -24.78
C SER A 796 40.12 -11.19 -23.82
N TYR A 797 38.88 -11.33 -24.26
CA TYR A 797 37.84 -11.98 -23.47
C TYR A 797 38.09 -13.48 -23.30
N GLU A 798 38.44 -14.19 -24.37
CA GLU A 798 38.78 -15.62 -24.32
C GLU A 798 39.99 -15.90 -23.41
N GLU A 799 40.98 -15.01 -23.40
CA GLU A 799 42.11 -15.08 -22.48
C GLU A 799 41.65 -14.99 -21.01
N LYS A 800 40.75 -14.06 -20.72
CA LYS A 800 40.13 -13.91 -19.39
C LYS A 800 39.34 -15.15 -18.98
N GLU A 801 38.55 -15.71 -19.90
CA GLU A 801 37.78 -16.93 -19.66
C GLU A 801 38.68 -18.13 -19.37
N ARG A 802 39.83 -18.26 -20.07
CA ARG A 802 40.83 -19.29 -19.77
C ARG A 802 41.44 -19.15 -18.38
N LEU A 803 41.67 -17.92 -17.90
CA LEU A 803 42.26 -17.65 -16.58
C LEU A 803 41.29 -17.89 -15.42
N ILE A 804 40.01 -17.54 -15.59
CA ILE A 804 38.99 -17.61 -14.52
C ILE A 804 38.24 -18.96 -14.54
N GLY A 805 38.05 -19.54 -15.72
CA GLY A 805 37.17 -20.67 -15.98
C GLY A 805 35.75 -20.22 -16.35
N PRO A 806 35.07 -20.93 -17.28
CA PRO A 806 33.79 -20.51 -17.85
C PRO A 806 32.67 -20.41 -16.81
N ASP A 807 32.52 -21.40 -15.92
CA ASP A 807 31.43 -21.43 -14.94
C ASP A 807 31.49 -20.26 -13.94
N LEU A 808 32.70 -19.95 -13.46
CA LEU A 808 32.92 -18.83 -12.53
C LEU A 808 32.75 -17.49 -13.25
N LEU A 809 33.26 -17.37 -14.49
CA LEU A 809 33.13 -16.15 -15.27
C LEU A 809 31.65 -15.84 -15.59
N ARG A 810 30.85 -16.81 -16.03
CA ARG A 810 29.40 -16.66 -16.25
C ARG A 810 28.65 -16.22 -14.99
N ARG A 811 29.09 -16.66 -13.81
CA ARG A 811 28.51 -16.21 -12.54
C ARG A 811 28.87 -14.76 -12.23
N VAL A 812 30.15 -14.42 -12.39
CA VAL A 812 30.68 -13.07 -12.14
C VAL A 812 30.06 -12.05 -13.09
N GLU A 813 29.88 -12.40 -14.37
CA GLU A 813 29.15 -11.58 -15.35
C GLU A 813 27.74 -11.24 -14.86
N ARG A 814 26.96 -12.25 -14.45
CA ARG A 814 25.60 -12.03 -13.93
C ARG A 814 25.60 -11.12 -12.71
N ASP A 815 26.49 -11.36 -11.75
CA ASP A 815 26.59 -10.55 -10.54
C ASP A 815 26.91 -9.08 -10.87
N ILE A 816 27.86 -8.83 -11.79
CA ILE A 816 28.20 -7.48 -12.27
C ILE A 816 27.02 -6.84 -12.99
N MET A 817 26.42 -7.54 -13.94
CA MET A 817 25.30 -7.03 -14.73
C MET A 817 24.12 -6.63 -13.83
N LEU A 818 23.76 -7.48 -12.86
CA LEU A 818 22.69 -7.17 -11.91
C LEU A 818 22.99 -5.95 -11.05
N GLN A 819 24.24 -5.82 -10.58
CA GLN A 819 24.65 -4.66 -9.81
C GLN A 819 24.57 -3.37 -10.65
N ILE A 820 25.01 -3.41 -11.90
CA ILE A 820 24.97 -2.25 -12.81
C ILE A 820 23.52 -1.86 -13.12
N VAL A 821 22.67 -2.82 -13.48
CA VAL A 821 21.24 -2.57 -13.72
C VAL A 821 20.59 -1.93 -12.49
N ASP A 822 20.86 -2.45 -11.30
CA ASP A 822 20.28 -1.92 -10.06
C ASP A 822 20.76 -0.50 -9.74
N THR A 823 22.05 -0.22 -9.92
CA THR A 823 22.60 1.13 -9.69
C THR A 823 22.00 2.12 -10.68
N GLN A 824 22.08 1.84 -11.99
CA GLN A 824 21.54 2.71 -13.03
C GLN A 824 20.03 2.93 -12.88
N TRP A 825 19.29 1.88 -12.51
CA TRP A 825 17.85 1.98 -12.26
C TRP A 825 17.51 2.84 -11.04
N LYS A 826 18.25 2.72 -9.93
CA LYS A 826 18.04 3.57 -8.75
C LYS A 826 18.31 5.04 -9.05
N ASP A 827 19.39 5.34 -9.77
CA ASP A 827 19.73 6.71 -10.15
C ASP A 827 18.68 7.30 -11.10
N HIS A 828 18.16 6.47 -12.01
CA HIS A 828 17.03 6.83 -12.87
C HIS A 828 15.75 7.11 -12.09
N LEU A 829 15.38 6.26 -11.12
CA LEU A 829 14.23 6.50 -10.24
C LEU A 829 14.37 7.82 -9.46
N TYR A 830 15.57 8.11 -8.95
CA TYR A 830 15.86 9.38 -8.28
C TYR A 830 15.67 10.57 -9.22
N SER A 831 16.20 10.48 -10.45
CA SER A 831 16.05 11.52 -11.48
C SER A 831 14.57 11.76 -11.85
N LEU A 832 13.76 10.70 -11.86
CA LEU A 832 12.34 10.78 -12.20
C LEU A 832 11.47 11.35 -11.09
N ASP A 833 11.83 11.11 -9.83
CA ASP A 833 11.18 11.75 -8.68
C ASP A 833 11.35 13.27 -8.80
N HIS A 834 12.58 13.75 -9.03
CA HIS A 834 12.88 15.17 -9.30
C HIS A 834 12.16 15.72 -10.53
N LEU A 835 12.18 14.97 -11.63
CA LEU A 835 11.50 15.37 -12.87
C LEU A 835 10.00 15.56 -12.63
N LYS A 836 9.36 14.63 -11.91
CA LYS A 836 7.92 14.67 -11.63
C LYS A 836 7.51 15.88 -10.81
N GLU A 837 8.38 16.34 -9.90
CA GLU A 837 8.13 17.54 -9.09
C GLU A 837 8.36 18.83 -9.90
N GLY A 838 9.43 18.88 -10.70
CA GLY A 838 9.77 20.05 -11.51
C GLY A 838 8.87 20.27 -12.73
N ILE A 839 8.27 19.21 -13.30
CA ILE A 839 7.53 19.30 -14.58
C ILE A 839 6.26 20.14 -14.48
N GLY A 840 5.68 20.29 -13.28
CA GLY A 840 4.50 21.12 -13.06
C GLY A 840 4.71 22.58 -13.49
N LEU A 841 5.94 23.07 -13.42
CA LEU A 841 6.31 24.43 -13.82
C LEU A 841 6.24 24.63 -15.35
N ARG A 842 6.37 23.57 -16.15
CA ARG A 842 6.22 23.67 -17.61
C ARG A 842 4.78 23.89 -18.07
N GLY A 843 3.81 23.62 -17.19
CA GLY A 843 2.40 23.94 -17.40
C GLY A 843 2.13 25.44 -17.57
N TYR A 844 3.02 26.31 -17.09
CA TYR A 844 2.93 27.76 -17.30
C TYR A 844 3.13 28.16 -18.77
N GLY A 845 3.81 27.35 -19.58
CA GLY A 845 4.03 27.57 -21.01
C GLY A 845 2.91 27.05 -21.92
N GLN A 846 1.71 26.77 -21.40
CA GLN A 846 0.58 26.17 -22.13
C GLN A 846 0.86 24.78 -22.75
N ARG A 847 1.89 24.07 -22.27
CA ARG A 847 2.17 22.69 -22.64
C ARG A 847 1.58 21.74 -21.60
N ASP A 848 1.12 20.57 -22.03
CA ASP A 848 0.62 19.53 -21.12
C ASP A 848 1.80 18.91 -20.35
N PRO A 849 1.86 19.06 -19.00
CA PRO A 849 2.95 18.53 -18.20
C PRO A 849 3.16 17.01 -18.34
N LEU A 850 2.09 16.25 -18.57
CA LEU A 850 2.19 14.80 -18.72
C LEU A 850 2.89 14.41 -20.03
N VAL A 851 2.65 15.17 -21.10
CA VAL A 851 3.28 14.94 -22.41
C VAL A 851 4.77 15.25 -22.34
N GLU A 852 5.14 16.36 -21.70
CA GLU A 852 6.55 16.73 -21.49
C GLU A 852 7.24 15.72 -20.56
N TYR A 853 6.60 15.33 -19.45
CA TYR A 853 7.09 14.27 -18.56
C TYR A 853 7.39 12.99 -19.32
N LYS A 854 6.45 12.54 -20.16
CA LYS A 854 6.63 11.32 -20.96
C LYS A 854 7.82 11.41 -21.91
N LYS A 855 8.02 12.57 -22.56
CA LYS A 855 9.12 12.79 -23.50
C LYS A 855 10.47 12.79 -22.78
N GLU A 856 10.59 13.54 -21.70
CA GLU A 856 11.83 13.65 -20.93
C GLU A 856 12.17 12.37 -20.18
N SER A 857 11.18 11.75 -19.54
CA SER A 857 11.34 10.45 -18.88
C SER A 857 11.82 9.38 -19.85
N PHE A 858 11.33 9.39 -21.11
CA PHE A 858 11.79 8.46 -22.14
C PHE A 858 13.23 8.74 -22.58
N ALA A 859 13.63 10.02 -22.73
CA ALA A 859 15.01 10.38 -23.05
C ALA A 859 15.97 9.92 -21.94
N LEU A 860 15.68 10.24 -20.67
CA LEU A 860 16.44 9.79 -19.52
C LEU A 860 16.56 8.26 -19.47
N PHE A 861 15.48 7.55 -19.82
CA PHE A 861 15.47 6.09 -19.86
C PHE A 861 16.35 5.52 -20.98
N GLN A 862 16.37 6.11 -22.17
CA GLN A 862 17.26 5.70 -23.26
C GLN A 862 18.73 5.94 -22.88
N ASP A 863 19.03 7.08 -22.28
CA ASP A 863 20.38 7.39 -21.82
C ASP A 863 20.83 6.43 -20.71
N MET A 864 19.93 6.10 -19.77
CA MET A 864 20.17 5.11 -18.72
C MET A 864 20.43 3.72 -19.33
N LYS A 865 19.65 3.31 -20.34
CA LYS A 865 19.84 2.03 -21.02
C LYS A 865 21.20 1.97 -21.72
N ALA A 866 21.57 3.00 -22.48
CA ALA A 866 22.86 3.08 -23.16
C ALA A 866 24.03 3.04 -22.16
N ARG A 867 23.94 3.79 -21.05
CA ARG A 867 24.94 3.73 -19.96
C ARG A 867 25.01 2.35 -19.32
N THR A 868 23.88 1.69 -19.12
CA THR A 868 23.81 0.34 -18.55
C THR A 868 24.55 -0.66 -19.44
N GLU A 869 24.29 -0.64 -20.75
CA GLU A 869 24.94 -1.52 -21.73
C GLU A 869 26.45 -1.24 -21.82
N GLU A 870 26.85 0.03 -21.84
CA GLU A 870 28.26 0.42 -21.83
C GLU A 870 28.98 -0.04 -20.56
N ASP A 871 28.40 0.21 -19.38
CA ASP A 871 28.99 -0.19 -18.10
C ASP A 871 29.09 -1.72 -17.99
N MET A 872 28.10 -2.48 -18.47
CA MET A 872 28.15 -3.94 -18.47
C MET A 872 29.39 -4.45 -19.20
N VAL A 873 29.62 -3.97 -20.42
CA VAL A 873 30.79 -4.31 -21.22
C VAL A 873 32.06 -3.81 -20.51
N ARG A 874 32.09 -2.53 -20.14
CA ARG A 874 33.28 -1.91 -19.53
C ARG A 874 33.74 -2.64 -18.28
N TYR A 875 32.86 -2.88 -17.32
CA TYR A 875 33.23 -3.52 -16.06
C TYR A 875 33.67 -4.97 -16.25
N VAL A 876 33.00 -5.72 -17.12
CA VAL A 876 33.38 -7.11 -17.42
C VAL A 876 34.74 -7.15 -18.12
N PHE A 877 35.01 -6.27 -19.08
CA PHE A 877 36.28 -6.24 -19.82
C PHE A 877 37.45 -5.65 -19.02
N LEU A 878 37.23 -4.67 -18.14
CA LEU A 878 38.29 -4.09 -17.30
C LEU A 878 38.60 -4.91 -16.04
N MET A 879 37.70 -5.81 -15.62
CA MET A 879 37.93 -6.67 -14.46
C MET A 879 39.23 -7.49 -14.62
N ARG A 880 40.10 -7.45 -13.60
CA ARG A 880 41.33 -8.26 -13.52
C ARG A 880 41.17 -9.36 -12.47
N PRO A 881 41.41 -10.64 -12.80
CA PRO A 881 41.39 -11.71 -11.81
C PRO A 881 42.60 -11.58 -10.87
N MET A 882 42.35 -11.53 -9.57
CA MET A 882 43.41 -11.68 -8.56
C MET A 882 43.53 -13.16 -8.19
N LEU A 883 44.55 -13.84 -8.72
CA LEU A 883 44.89 -15.22 -8.35
C LEU A 883 45.68 -15.19 -7.03
N ASN A 884 44.99 -15.32 -5.88
CA ASN A 884 45.67 -15.52 -4.60
C ASN A 884 45.84 -17.03 -4.34
N GLU A 885 47.07 -17.54 -4.44
CA GLU A 885 47.39 -18.96 -4.17
C GLU A 885 47.26 -19.37 -2.68
N GLU A 886 47.13 -18.41 -1.76
CA GLU A 886 47.02 -18.65 -0.29
C GLU A 886 45.71 -18.13 0.34
N ALA A 887 44.66 -17.88 -0.44
CA ALA A 887 43.38 -17.50 0.14
C ALA A 887 42.61 -18.74 0.64
N ALA A 888 42.50 -18.90 1.96
CA ALA A 888 41.49 -19.74 2.59
C ALA A 888 40.11 -19.48 1.95
N PRO A 889 39.20 -20.47 1.87
CA PRO A 889 37.89 -20.27 1.24
C PRO A 889 37.24 -19.03 1.87
N VAL A 890 37.16 -17.95 1.10
CA VAL A 890 36.55 -16.71 1.54
C VAL A 890 35.09 -17.07 1.76
N ALA A 891 34.72 -17.24 3.03
CA ALA A 891 33.32 -17.37 3.41
C ALA A 891 32.58 -16.24 2.71
N ARG A 892 31.48 -16.55 2.02
CA ARG A 892 30.56 -15.56 1.42
C ARG A 892 30.58 -14.33 2.32
N PRO A 893 30.89 -13.12 1.82
CA PRO A 893 30.74 -11.93 2.65
C PRO A 893 29.33 -12.02 3.23
N ALA A 894 29.24 -12.11 4.56
CA ALA A 894 27.97 -12.20 5.24
C ALA A 894 27.11 -11.08 4.65
N LEU A 895 25.89 -11.42 4.21
CA LEU A 895 24.89 -10.49 3.70
C LEU A 895 25.13 -9.14 4.38
N ARG A 896 25.60 -8.14 3.62
CA ARG A 896 25.80 -6.78 4.15
C ARG A 896 24.58 -6.52 5.02
N ARG A 897 24.80 -6.27 6.32
CA ARG A 897 23.71 -6.06 7.28
C ARG A 897 22.75 -5.09 6.60
N ALA A 898 21.54 -5.58 6.27
CA ALA A 898 20.64 -4.84 5.40
C ALA A 898 20.48 -3.45 5.98
N THR A 899 20.82 -2.44 5.19
CA THR A 899 20.57 -1.05 5.56
C THR A 899 19.08 -0.93 5.85
N PRO A 900 18.64 -0.22 6.90
CA PRO A 900 17.22 -0.14 7.23
C PRO A 900 16.44 0.40 6.02
N LEU A 901 15.60 -0.44 5.42
CA LEU A 901 14.69 -0.03 4.35
C LEU A 901 13.47 0.62 5.00
N THR A 902 13.03 1.73 4.43
CA THR A 902 11.80 2.41 4.86
C THR A 902 10.70 2.07 3.87
N LEU A 903 9.59 1.53 4.38
CA LEU A 903 8.39 1.21 3.59
C LEU A 903 7.33 2.25 3.88
N ASN A 904 6.71 2.83 2.85
CA ASN A 904 5.57 3.70 3.04
C ASN A 904 4.30 2.85 3.25
N ASN A 905 4.00 2.40 4.46
CA ASN A 905 2.78 1.63 4.68
C ASN A 905 1.57 2.58 4.76
N PRO A 906 0.68 2.67 3.74
CA PRO A 906 -0.40 3.67 3.73
C PRO A 906 -1.49 3.39 4.78
N GLY A 907 -1.50 2.17 5.34
CA GLY A 907 -2.48 1.73 6.35
C GLY A 907 -1.95 1.65 7.78
N ALA A 908 -0.66 1.92 8.04
CA ALA A 908 -0.10 1.81 9.40
C ALA A 908 -0.30 3.11 10.20
N ALA A 909 -0.84 3.00 11.42
CA ALA A 909 -0.76 4.07 12.40
C ALA A 909 0.73 4.37 12.72
N PRO A 910 1.13 5.63 12.93
CA PRO A 910 2.52 5.98 13.15
C PRO A 910 3.04 5.31 14.43
N VAL A 911 3.96 4.35 14.27
CA VAL A 911 4.68 3.72 15.38
C VAL A 911 5.81 4.68 15.76
N SER A 912 5.82 5.16 17.00
CA SER A 912 6.88 6.03 17.52
C SER A 912 8.25 5.36 17.37
N ALA A 913 9.19 6.03 16.69
CA ALA A 913 10.55 5.54 16.41
C ALA A 913 11.48 5.50 17.64
N PHE A 914 10.96 5.76 18.85
CA PHE A 914 11.74 5.69 20.10
C PHE A 914 11.11 4.69 21.07
N GLY A 915 11.45 3.41 20.89
CA GLY A 915 11.00 2.32 21.76
C GLY A 915 11.73 1.00 21.51
N GLY A 916 13.01 1.04 21.12
CA GLY A 916 13.82 -0.14 20.85
C GLY A 916 14.78 -0.49 21.97
N THR A 917 14.28 -0.94 23.13
CA THR A 917 15.10 -1.74 24.05
C THR A 917 15.01 -3.21 23.63
N ARG A 918 16.14 -3.75 23.18
CA ARG A 918 16.38 -5.18 22.88
C ARG A 918 15.73 -6.09 23.93
N ALA A 919 14.73 -6.87 23.54
CA ALA A 919 14.27 -8.02 24.31
C ALA A 919 15.34 -9.11 24.25
N ALA A 920 15.97 -9.40 25.38
CA ALA A 920 16.81 -10.58 25.58
C ALA A 920 15.93 -11.84 25.64
N ALA A 921 16.43 -12.95 25.10
CA ALA A 921 15.77 -14.26 25.09
C ALA A 921 15.37 -14.72 26.51
N PRO A 922 14.21 -15.40 26.70
CA PRO A 922 13.83 -15.92 28.00
C PRO A 922 14.53 -17.25 28.29
N GLY A 923 15.24 -17.31 29.41
CA GLY A 923 15.65 -18.56 30.06
C GLY A 923 14.50 -19.22 30.82
N PRO A 924 14.62 -20.50 31.18
CA PRO A 924 13.48 -21.31 31.60
C PRO A 924 13.32 -21.27 33.13
N PHE A 925 12.37 -20.50 33.67
CA PHE A 925 11.75 -20.79 34.97
C PHE A 925 10.39 -20.09 35.06
N GLY A 926 9.37 -20.85 35.45
CA GLY A 926 7.95 -20.51 35.36
C GLY A 926 7.44 -19.52 36.41
N GLY A 927 6.40 -18.79 36.01
CA GLY A 927 5.52 -17.99 36.85
C GLY A 927 4.32 -17.53 36.03
N ALA A 928 3.10 -17.87 36.47
CA ALA A 928 1.85 -17.62 35.76
C ALA A 928 1.54 -16.12 35.57
N PRO A 929 0.88 -15.69 34.48
CA PRO A 929 0.43 -14.31 34.32
C PRO A 929 -0.87 -14.03 35.08
N GLN A 930 -0.91 -12.96 35.88
CA GLN A 930 -2.14 -12.41 36.47
C GLN A 930 -2.86 -11.45 35.50
N PRO A 931 -4.19 -11.29 35.60
CA PRO A 931 -5.00 -10.58 34.61
C PRO A 931 -4.84 -9.05 34.69
N ALA A 932 -4.93 -8.41 33.52
CA ALA A 932 -4.82 -6.97 33.35
C ALA A 932 -6.03 -6.23 33.95
N ARG A 933 -5.76 -5.21 34.77
CA ARG A 933 -6.75 -4.26 35.28
C ARG A 933 -7.15 -3.28 34.17
N THR A 934 -8.45 -3.13 33.98
CA THR A 934 -9.11 -2.09 33.19
C THR A 934 -9.01 -0.71 33.86
N GLY A 935 -8.69 0.34 33.09
CA GLY A 935 -8.88 1.74 33.49
C GLY A 935 -7.67 2.63 33.17
N GLY A 936 -7.85 3.59 32.27
CA GLY A 936 -6.82 4.54 31.87
C GLY A 936 -6.51 5.61 32.92
N ASP A 937 -5.26 6.11 32.87
CA ASP A 937 -4.84 7.46 33.24
C ASP A 937 -3.33 7.61 32.95
N ASP A 938 -2.95 7.89 31.70
CA ASP A 938 -1.62 8.41 31.36
C ASP A 938 -1.72 9.88 30.97
N VAL A 939 -2.26 10.69 31.90
CA VAL A 939 -1.83 12.08 32.04
C VAL A 939 -0.44 12.00 32.66
N ILE A 940 0.57 12.60 32.02
CA ILE A 940 1.89 12.81 32.61
C ILE A 940 1.70 13.49 33.97
N LYS A 941 1.71 12.70 35.05
CA LYS A 941 1.77 13.23 36.41
C LYS A 941 3.16 13.79 36.60
N THR A 942 3.26 15.12 36.60
CA THR A 942 4.38 15.84 37.18
C THR A 942 4.62 15.27 38.58
N ILE A 943 5.77 14.61 38.80
CA ILE A 943 6.15 14.09 40.11
C ILE A 943 6.30 15.28 41.04
N ARG A 944 5.28 15.57 41.83
CA ARG A 944 5.35 16.50 42.95
C ARG A 944 6.09 15.75 44.07
N ARG A 945 7.36 16.05 44.28
CA ARG A 945 8.14 15.50 45.40
C ARG A 945 7.44 15.84 46.72
N GLU A 946 7.20 14.85 47.55
CA GLU A 946 6.63 15.03 48.90
C GLU A 946 7.63 15.66 49.88
N GLU A 947 8.91 15.74 49.51
CA GLU A 947 9.96 16.39 50.31
C GLU A 947 10.61 17.56 49.56
N PRO A 948 10.89 18.70 50.24
CA PRO A 948 11.55 19.85 49.63
C PRO A 948 12.95 19.47 49.10
N LYS A 949 13.29 19.95 47.90
CA LYS A 949 14.59 19.73 47.27
C LYS A 949 15.70 20.32 48.15
N VAL A 950 16.49 19.47 48.80
CA VAL A 950 17.64 19.88 49.62
C VAL A 950 18.60 20.70 48.76
N GLY A 951 18.76 21.98 49.11
CA GLY A 951 19.66 22.90 48.43
C GLY A 951 21.13 22.55 48.71
N ARG A 952 22.03 22.92 47.80
CA ARG A 952 23.48 22.64 47.91
C ARG A 952 24.09 23.09 49.25
N ASN A 953 23.54 24.13 49.89
CA ASN A 953 24.03 24.70 51.14
C ASN A 953 23.25 24.26 52.39
N ASP A 954 22.22 23.44 52.24
CA ASP A 954 21.37 22.97 53.35
C ASP A 954 22.04 21.81 54.11
N PRO A 955 21.65 21.55 55.37
CA PRO A 955 22.14 20.40 56.12
C PRO A 955 21.86 19.10 55.36
N CYS A 956 22.85 18.22 55.29
CA CYS A 956 22.70 16.96 54.59
C CYS A 956 21.72 16.04 55.34
N PRO A 957 20.71 15.46 54.67
CA PRO A 957 19.65 14.68 55.33
C PRO A 957 20.13 13.37 55.97
N CYS A 958 21.40 12.97 55.76
CA CYS A 958 22.01 11.84 56.46
C CYS A 958 22.37 12.11 57.93
N GLY A 959 22.09 13.31 58.46
CA GLY A 959 22.37 13.66 59.85
C GLY A 959 23.84 13.96 60.17
N SER A 960 24.71 14.08 59.16
CA SER A 960 26.16 14.28 59.35
C SER A 960 26.57 15.67 59.87
N GLY A 961 25.64 16.60 60.03
CA GLY A 961 25.90 17.99 60.42
C GLY A 961 26.60 18.86 59.35
N LYS A 962 26.97 18.29 58.20
CA LYS A 962 27.63 18.99 57.09
C LYS A 962 26.61 19.48 56.05
N LYS A 963 26.95 20.54 55.29
CA LYS A 963 26.16 21.01 54.14
C LYS A 963 26.14 19.94 53.04
N TYR A 964 25.02 19.77 52.32
CA TYR A 964 24.83 18.74 51.29
C TYR A 964 25.98 18.68 50.28
N LYS A 965 26.46 19.82 49.77
CA LYS A 965 27.61 19.88 48.83
C LYS A 965 28.95 19.35 49.36
N LYS A 966 29.11 19.22 50.68
CA LYS A 966 30.31 18.70 51.34
C LYS A 966 30.09 17.29 51.93
N CYS A 967 29.02 16.62 51.51
CA CYS A 967 28.65 15.26 51.91
C CYS A 967 28.11 14.52 50.67
N HIS A 968 26.82 14.19 50.62
CA HIS A 968 26.24 13.43 49.51
C HIS A 968 26.24 14.17 48.17
N GLY A 969 26.32 15.50 48.17
CA GLY A 969 26.49 16.32 46.97
C GLY A 969 27.94 16.48 46.49
N GLN A 970 28.88 15.72 47.06
CA GLN A 970 30.31 15.78 46.71
C GLN A 970 30.71 14.71 45.66
N ALA A 971 29.80 13.78 45.32
CA ALA A 971 30.00 12.69 44.36
C ALA A 971 28.99 12.73 43.19
N ALA A 972 28.55 13.92 42.79
CA ALA A 972 27.68 14.16 41.63
C ALA A 972 28.24 15.26 40.75
#